data_AF-A0A3A5ZYM9-F1
#
_entry.id   AF-A0A3A5ZYM9-F1
#
_cell.length_a   1.000
_cell.length_b   1.000
_cell.length_c   1.000
_cell.angle_alpha   90.00
_cell.angle_beta   90.00
_cell.angle_gamma   90.00
#
_symmetry.space_group_name_H-M   'P 1'
#
loop_
_entity.id
_entity.type
_entity.pdbx_description
1 polymer ?
#
loop_
_entity_poly.entity_id
_entity_poly.type
_entity_poly.pdbx_seq_one_letter_code
_entity_poly.pdbx_strand_id
1 'polypeptide(L)'
;MNLVYMKTKIYLGILSLVLGLSLASCSEDDDYTIHTTPILNESSVVTGSSDVTATTATLHATLSGLDGMDAGSYKTGFFYGFAQDNLPEDVQAAYDGSAFSAQLNGLNNNSTLYYQAYVCLQGKVYYKGEVKSLLTTDAKVATADAASVDFASAVLGGTLTDATADATCGVVISTSSDVEAVRAGLIVKSEELKDSYSFVHEGLVPETQYYYAAYLNLGSGIVYGEVKSFTTPAYDFDLDNDLVDLGLSVKWARFNVGAKSETGLGGLFGFGDLTGCNNSIDPADYASADTYKTASDLAFRAFQGRATLPTADDFEELFTLCQKEWTEQNGVTGFKFTGPNGNSIFLPAAGTRVANDVTALGTEGYYLTGTVNSSNTEFAVGYQFAASVNHRITAAVYQGMAVRAVSTAKNVPFNKALLYQKWYLDNGQDGKQHVFEGPFTQWGVTDNWSTVSNGQPNIEQQIHWEMGTDNGWIGYTYGKDYGYMELKEDGTVNIHRIAEDGTVTDETGKFTIDEANKVIDIDIDVLCANTWIGTKSGKLNILSLTADGLQIALPDGDYGYSLNYYSQAKADADAQVPVLLNIADSSWAGSWDALLVAISPEDLAGQHTFVFEGTCTDAMVFTLDFAGMAKRYPNSFVRIDDIKLDGTSIRFDANRFYYGDIEGNGKYRVQLFNAYGAGSVGNAVPLSPFSNVENQGTEPAIHFKEKLEIVCTVITDGTGAGIYTPNLVTVNPDWGSAWGYNAGATFEVKYENFQYSLVASQFDIKYESADYAAGSIMTFVEVADIYKYFPGLHATLDNLYLDGKEVTFDASKVLDANESPKYRLELWNCYGATKDKGCAFGTPDGDVIKELGFSSSMEVKFTFHTLFAVPEW
;
A
#
# COMPACT_ATOMS: atom_id res chain seq x y z
N MET A 1 -79.81 -27.52 9.38
CA MET A 1 -79.58 -28.38 10.56
C MET A 1 -78.42 -27.74 11.33
N ASN A 2 -78.68 -27.23 12.54
CA ASN A 2 -77.87 -26.39 13.45
C ASN A 2 -76.36 -26.75 13.59
N LEU A 3 -75.37 -25.89 13.89
CA LEU A 3 -75.09 -24.41 13.91
C LEU A 3 -73.60 -24.27 14.39
N VAL A 4 -72.55 -23.96 13.62
CA VAL A 4 -71.86 -22.68 13.21
C VAL A 4 -71.41 -21.68 14.32
N TYR A 5 -70.10 -21.33 14.36
CA TYR A 5 -69.45 -19.96 14.44
C TYR A 5 -67.89 -20.12 14.61
N MET A 6 -66.96 -19.79 13.68
CA MET A 6 -66.41 -18.53 13.06
C MET A 6 -65.72 -17.55 14.06
N LYS A 7 -64.41 -17.21 14.03
CA LYS A 7 -63.45 -16.56 13.07
C LYS A 7 -63.67 -15.05 12.75
N THR A 8 -62.73 -14.21 13.21
CA THR A 8 -62.01 -13.07 12.55
C THR A 8 -62.67 -11.68 12.25
N LYS A 9 -62.07 -10.63 12.85
CA LYS A 9 -61.74 -9.24 12.39
C LYS A 9 -62.78 -8.18 11.92
N ILE A 10 -62.77 -7.05 12.68
CA ILE A 10 -62.71 -5.59 12.36
C ILE A 10 -63.75 -4.94 11.40
N TYR A 11 -64.43 -3.88 11.88
CA TYR A 11 -64.39 -2.46 11.39
C TYR A 11 -65.71 -1.67 11.55
N LEU A 12 -65.55 -0.43 12.03
CA LEU A 12 -66.23 0.83 11.64
C LEU A 12 -67.76 0.92 11.61
N GLY A 13 -68.29 1.90 12.36
CA GLY A 13 -69.70 2.32 12.30
C GLY A 13 -70.09 3.25 13.45
N ILE A 14 -69.50 4.45 13.55
CA ILE A 14 -70.16 5.70 13.15
C ILE A 14 -71.15 6.17 14.24
N LEU A 15 -70.74 7.15 15.06
CA LEU A 15 -71.18 8.54 14.88
C LEU A 15 -72.70 8.72 15.05
N SER A 16 -73.14 8.78 16.30
CA SER A 16 -74.37 9.47 16.78
C SER A 16 -74.40 9.23 18.29
N LEU A 17 -74.15 10.21 19.15
CA LEU A 17 -75.02 11.34 19.33
C LEU A 17 -74.27 12.48 20.06
N VAL A 18 -73.73 13.42 19.28
CA VAL A 18 -73.55 14.79 19.75
C VAL A 18 -74.94 15.44 19.65
N LEU A 19 -75.54 15.85 20.78
CA LEU A 19 -76.33 17.10 20.96
C LEU A 19 -77.19 17.06 22.23
N GLY A 20 -76.90 17.98 23.16
CA GLY A 20 -77.80 18.49 24.21
C GLY A 20 -77.71 17.76 25.55
N LEU A 21 -77.38 18.38 26.69
CA LEU A 21 -77.64 19.75 27.11
C LEU A 21 -76.61 20.21 28.18
N SER A 22 -76.18 21.45 27.99
CA SER A 22 -75.40 22.34 28.86
C SER A 22 -76.03 22.62 30.22
N LEU A 23 -75.22 22.78 31.29
CA LEU A 23 -75.27 23.91 32.24
C LEU A 23 -73.93 24.04 33.01
N ALA A 24 -73.31 25.22 32.87
CA ALA A 24 -72.37 25.96 33.76
C ALA A 24 -71.68 25.21 34.94
N SER A 25 -70.35 25.07 34.92
CA SER A 25 -69.34 25.99 35.50
C SER A 25 -69.02 25.75 36.99
N CYS A 26 -67.86 25.17 37.29
CA CYS A 26 -66.75 25.78 38.08
C CYS A 26 -65.53 24.83 38.13
N SER A 27 -64.41 25.34 37.59
CA SER A 27 -62.98 25.08 37.86
C SER A 27 -62.55 23.89 38.73
N GLU A 28 -61.64 23.06 38.20
CA GLU A 28 -60.24 22.99 38.63
C GLU A 28 -59.42 22.24 37.56
N ASP A 29 -58.23 22.76 37.26
CA ASP A 29 -57.24 22.19 36.35
C ASP A 29 -56.78 20.82 36.86
N ASP A 30 -57.17 19.74 36.19
CA ASP A 30 -56.45 18.47 36.23
C ASP A 30 -56.18 18.06 34.78
N ASP A 31 -55.05 18.50 34.25
CA ASP A 31 -54.51 17.96 33.01
C ASP A 31 -53.94 16.56 33.30
N TYR A 32 -54.80 15.54 33.31
CA TYR A 32 -54.38 14.15 33.47
C TYR A 32 -53.57 13.73 32.24
N THR A 33 -52.25 13.91 32.29
CA THR A 33 -51.34 13.34 31.30
C THR A 33 -51.32 11.82 31.48
N ILE A 34 -52.14 11.10 30.70
CA ILE A 34 -52.14 9.65 30.69
C ILE A 34 -50.91 9.19 29.90
N HIS A 35 -49.84 8.81 30.61
CA HIS A 35 -48.69 8.12 30.01
C HIS A 35 -49.12 6.71 29.58
N THR A 36 -49.10 6.44 28.27
CA THR A 36 -49.41 5.12 27.70
C THR A 36 -48.20 4.17 27.68
N THR A 37 -47.02 4.67 28.07
CA THR A 37 -45.79 3.92 28.34
C THR A 37 -45.45 4.00 29.84
N PRO A 38 -45.01 2.90 30.49
CA PRO A 38 -44.57 2.94 31.89
C PRO A 38 -43.44 3.95 32.08
N ILE A 39 -43.60 4.87 33.04
CA ILE A 39 -42.60 5.91 33.38
C ILE A 39 -41.33 5.28 33.96
N LEU A 40 -41.48 4.20 34.73
CA LEU A 40 -40.40 3.40 35.28
C LEU A 40 -40.57 1.94 34.85
N ASN A 41 -39.45 1.25 34.73
CA ASN A 41 -39.35 -0.20 34.56
C ASN A 41 -38.65 -0.84 35.77
N GLU A 42 -38.51 -2.16 35.76
CA GLU A 42 -37.92 -2.91 36.89
C GLU A 42 -36.44 -2.57 37.15
N SER A 43 -35.71 -2.02 36.17
CA SER A 43 -34.31 -1.59 36.30
C SER A 43 -34.14 -0.11 36.65
N SER A 44 -35.23 0.65 36.78
CA SER A 44 -35.16 2.09 37.04
C SER A 44 -34.68 2.45 38.44
N VAL A 45 -34.82 1.54 39.42
CA VAL A 45 -34.27 1.69 40.78
C VAL A 45 -33.19 0.64 40.99
N VAL A 46 -31.98 1.06 41.31
CA VAL A 46 -30.88 0.14 41.62
C VAL A 46 -30.47 0.32 43.08
N THR A 47 -30.60 -0.75 43.87
CA THR A 47 -30.05 -0.78 45.23
C THR A 47 -28.53 -0.73 45.13
N GLY A 48 -27.92 0.32 45.65
CA GLY A 48 -26.47 0.55 45.64
C GLY A 48 -25.76 -0.17 46.79
N SER A 49 -24.53 0.25 47.07
CA SER A 49 -23.68 -0.26 48.13
C SER A 49 -24.06 0.31 49.50
N SER A 50 -23.30 -0.06 50.54
CA SER A 50 -23.47 0.46 51.89
C SER A 50 -22.14 0.78 52.55
N ASP A 51 -22.08 1.88 53.29
CA ASP A 51 -20.96 2.22 54.18
C ASP A 51 -21.35 1.91 55.63
N VAL A 52 -20.56 1.10 56.32
CA VAL A 52 -20.92 0.57 57.65
C VAL A 52 -19.94 1.00 58.74
N THR A 53 -20.46 1.06 59.96
CA THR A 53 -19.68 1.01 61.21
C THR A 53 -20.23 -0.11 62.09
N ALA A 54 -19.67 -0.32 63.28
CA ALA A 54 -20.25 -1.23 64.26
C ALA A 54 -21.70 -0.90 64.64
N THR A 55 -22.15 0.36 64.48
CA THR A 55 -23.47 0.81 64.98
C THR A 55 -24.34 1.58 63.97
N THR A 56 -23.84 1.83 62.76
CA THR A 56 -24.55 2.59 61.72
C THR A 56 -24.35 1.98 60.34
N ALA A 57 -25.27 2.22 59.42
CA ALA A 57 -25.11 1.89 58.01
C ALA A 57 -25.70 3.01 57.13
N THR A 58 -24.93 3.51 56.18
CA THR A 58 -25.44 4.39 55.12
C THR A 58 -25.71 3.54 53.89
N LEU A 59 -26.95 3.54 53.41
CA LEU A 59 -27.41 2.81 52.23
C LEU A 59 -27.45 3.75 51.04
N HIS A 60 -26.97 3.30 49.88
CA HIS A 60 -26.97 4.06 48.64
C HIS A 60 -27.87 3.43 47.59
N ALA A 61 -28.40 4.23 46.68
CA ALA A 61 -29.20 3.79 45.54
C ALA A 61 -29.12 4.79 44.39
N THR A 62 -29.27 4.30 43.17
CA THR A 62 -29.45 5.13 41.97
C THR A 62 -30.84 4.95 41.41
N LEU A 63 -31.32 6.00 40.73
CA LEU A 63 -32.66 6.03 40.13
C LEU A 63 -32.61 6.81 38.82
N SER A 64 -33.32 6.31 37.81
CA SER A 64 -33.45 6.95 36.49
C SER A 64 -34.92 6.99 36.05
N GLY A 65 -35.25 7.87 35.10
CA GLY A 65 -36.59 7.94 34.50
C GLY A 65 -37.61 8.85 35.21
N LEU A 66 -37.18 9.68 36.17
CA LEU A 66 -38.03 10.67 36.86
C LEU A 66 -37.88 12.12 36.34
N ASP A 67 -37.28 12.30 35.16
CA ASP A 67 -36.98 13.62 34.62
C ASP A 67 -38.25 14.47 34.43
N GLY A 68 -38.27 15.65 35.07
CA GLY A 68 -39.41 16.58 35.01
C GLY A 68 -40.60 16.22 35.89
N MET A 69 -40.52 15.17 36.71
CA MET A 69 -41.58 14.78 37.64
C MET A 69 -41.54 15.62 38.93
N ASP A 70 -42.71 16.06 39.40
CA ASP A 70 -42.82 16.83 40.65
C ASP A 70 -42.39 15.98 41.86
N ALA A 71 -41.59 16.56 42.76
CA ALA A 71 -41.05 15.87 43.94
C ALA A 71 -42.13 15.38 44.93
N GLY A 72 -43.35 15.91 44.86
CA GLY A 72 -44.50 15.41 45.62
C GLY A 72 -45.18 14.19 45.00
N SER A 73 -44.87 13.86 43.74
CA SER A 73 -45.47 12.75 42.98
C SER A 73 -44.80 11.40 43.24
N TYR A 74 -43.68 11.37 43.96
CA TYR A 74 -42.96 10.14 44.30
C TYR A 74 -42.36 10.18 45.72
N LYS A 75 -41.97 9.01 46.22
CA LYS A 75 -41.17 8.84 47.45
C LYS A 75 -40.07 7.82 47.23
N THR A 76 -38.86 8.11 47.66
CA THR A 76 -37.71 7.22 47.59
C THR A 76 -37.25 6.81 48.98
N GLY A 77 -36.66 5.62 49.10
CA GLY A 77 -36.20 5.10 50.38
C GLY A 77 -35.73 3.65 50.30
N PHE A 78 -35.57 3.02 51.46
CA PHE A 78 -35.12 1.65 51.59
C PHE A 78 -36.03 0.86 52.51
N PHE A 79 -36.41 -0.33 52.08
CA PHE A 79 -36.90 -1.37 52.97
C PHE A 79 -35.72 -2.13 53.56
N TYR A 80 -35.75 -2.47 54.84
CA TYR A 80 -34.68 -3.25 55.48
C TYR A 80 -35.19 -4.21 56.56
N GLY A 81 -34.35 -5.19 56.90
CA GLY A 81 -34.66 -6.23 57.87
C GLY A 81 -33.49 -7.17 58.17
N PHE A 82 -33.71 -8.16 59.04
CA PHE A 82 -32.70 -9.16 59.41
C PHE A 82 -32.88 -10.50 58.69
N ALA A 83 -33.82 -10.58 57.74
CA ALA A 83 -34.06 -11.74 56.89
C ALA A 83 -34.23 -11.29 55.44
N GLN A 84 -33.60 -12.01 54.50
CA GLN A 84 -33.56 -11.63 53.09
C GLN A 84 -34.95 -11.56 52.44
N ASP A 85 -35.87 -12.41 52.87
CA ASP A 85 -37.24 -12.52 52.36
C ASP A 85 -38.26 -11.68 53.15
N ASN A 86 -37.82 -10.95 54.19
CA ASN A 86 -38.69 -10.15 55.05
C ASN A 86 -38.01 -8.85 55.51
N LEU A 87 -38.37 -7.75 54.84
CA LEU A 87 -37.86 -6.39 55.07
C LEU A 87 -38.98 -5.49 55.64
N PRO A 88 -39.36 -5.63 56.93
CA PRO A 88 -40.53 -4.95 57.51
C PRO A 88 -40.29 -3.46 57.82
N GLU A 89 -39.04 -3.02 57.91
CA GLU A 89 -38.68 -1.65 58.29
C GLU A 89 -38.49 -0.78 57.04
N ASP A 90 -38.70 0.54 57.19
CA ASP A 90 -38.62 1.54 56.13
C ASP A 90 -37.80 2.75 56.57
N VAL A 91 -36.99 3.30 55.66
CA VAL A 91 -36.32 4.59 55.82
C VAL A 91 -36.43 5.41 54.54
N GLN A 92 -37.01 6.61 54.63
CA GLN A 92 -37.14 7.53 53.49
C GLN A 92 -35.81 8.25 53.21
N ALA A 93 -35.53 8.52 51.94
CA ALA A 93 -34.36 9.25 51.47
C ALA A 93 -34.76 10.31 50.44
N ALA A 94 -34.10 11.46 50.45
CA ALA A 94 -34.29 12.47 49.40
C ALA A 94 -33.54 12.05 48.13
N TYR A 95 -34.22 12.15 46.98
CA TYR A 95 -33.65 11.97 45.66
C TYR A 95 -33.03 13.27 45.16
N ASP A 96 -31.77 13.22 44.72
CA ASP A 96 -31.02 14.39 44.27
C ASP A 96 -31.11 14.64 42.76
N GLY A 97 -31.87 13.81 42.03
CA GLY A 97 -31.97 13.85 40.57
C GLY A 97 -31.20 12.71 39.88
N SER A 98 -30.38 11.95 40.61
CA SER A 98 -29.65 10.78 40.09
C SER A 98 -29.52 9.62 41.09
N ALA A 99 -29.41 9.96 42.38
CA ALA A 99 -29.20 9.02 43.45
C ALA A 99 -29.95 9.44 44.73
N PHE A 100 -30.00 8.52 45.69
CA PHE A 100 -30.48 8.82 47.04
C PHE A 100 -29.77 7.94 48.07
N SER A 101 -29.66 8.44 49.30
CA SER A 101 -29.03 7.70 50.40
C SER A 101 -29.76 7.91 51.74
N ALA A 102 -29.68 6.90 52.60
CA ALA A 102 -30.28 6.91 53.94
C ALA A 102 -29.33 6.34 54.99
N GLN A 103 -29.31 6.94 56.19
CA GLN A 103 -28.51 6.44 57.31
C GLN A 103 -29.37 5.71 58.35
N LEU A 104 -29.02 4.47 58.64
CA LEU A 104 -29.50 3.66 59.75
C LEU A 104 -28.61 3.86 60.98
N ASN A 105 -29.21 4.04 62.14
CA ASN A 105 -28.51 4.28 63.41
C ASN A 105 -28.92 3.25 64.48
N GLY A 106 -28.06 3.04 65.48
CA GLY A 106 -28.38 2.17 66.62
C GLY A 106 -28.37 0.67 66.31
N LEU A 107 -27.60 0.26 65.30
CA LEU A 107 -27.41 -1.14 64.95
C LEU A 107 -26.47 -1.84 65.93
N ASN A 108 -26.58 -3.16 66.05
CA ASN A 108 -25.66 -3.96 66.84
C ASN A 108 -24.42 -4.33 66.01
N ASN A 109 -23.24 -4.39 66.63
CA ASN A 109 -22.03 -4.83 65.95
C ASN A 109 -22.15 -6.30 65.50
N ASN A 110 -21.49 -6.64 64.40
CA ASN A 110 -21.46 -7.99 63.81
C ASN A 110 -22.87 -8.54 63.51
N SER A 111 -23.75 -7.70 62.97
CA SER A 111 -25.13 -8.07 62.60
C SER A 111 -25.33 -7.94 61.09
N THR A 112 -25.85 -9.00 60.47
CA THR A 112 -26.22 -8.99 59.05
C THR A 112 -27.60 -8.35 58.88
N LEU A 113 -27.69 -7.36 58.00
CA LEU A 113 -28.95 -6.73 57.58
C LEU A 113 -29.13 -6.92 56.07
N TYR A 114 -30.39 -7.00 55.66
CA TYR A 114 -30.80 -7.00 54.26
C TYR A 114 -31.56 -5.72 53.97
N TYR A 115 -31.38 -5.15 52.79
CA TYR A 115 -32.01 -3.91 52.37
C TYR A 115 -32.30 -3.88 50.88
N GLN A 116 -33.29 -3.09 50.49
CA GLN A 116 -33.73 -2.93 49.10
C GLN A 116 -34.21 -1.49 48.88
N ALA A 117 -33.65 -0.83 47.87
CA ALA A 117 -34.08 0.50 47.47
C ALA A 117 -35.47 0.43 46.81
N TYR A 118 -36.27 1.48 46.98
CA TYR A 118 -37.55 1.61 46.29
C TYR A 118 -37.82 3.05 45.86
N VAL A 119 -38.66 3.18 44.83
CA VAL A 119 -39.43 4.39 44.55
C VAL A 119 -40.91 4.04 44.52
N CYS A 120 -41.72 4.88 45.15
CA CYS A 120 -43.16 4.77 45.20
C CYS A 120 -43.80 5.93 44.43
N LEU A 121 -44.48 5.66 43.32
CA LEU A 121 -45.21 6.65 42.54
C LEU A 121 -46.61 6.86 43.13
N GLN A 122 -46.97 8.12 43.37
CA GLN A 122 -48.26 8.58 43.89
C GLN A 122 -48.74 7.81 45.15
N GLY A 123 -47.82 7.24 45.93
CA GLY A 123 -48.13 6.43 47.11
C GLY A 123 -48.80 5.08 46.82
N LYS A 124 -48.82 4.62 45.57
CA LYS A 124 -49.59 3.42 45.15
C LYS A 124 -48.73 2.33 44.50
N VAL A 125 -47.78 2.72 43.65
CA VAL A 125 -47.01 1.76 42.83
C VAL A 125 -45.55 1.80 43.26
N TYR A 126 -45.02 0.63 43.65
CA TYR A 126 -43.62 0.50 44.05
C TYR A 126 -42.80 -0.13 42.92
N TYR A 127 -41.67 0.49 42.62
CA TYR A 127 -40.57 -0.12 41.89
C TYR A 127 -39.43 -0.33 42.88
N LYS A 128 -38.79 -1.49 42.83
CA LYS A 128 -37.82 -1.92 43.83
C LYS A 128 -36.56 -2.42 43.13
N GLY A 129 -35.40 -2.05 43.66
CA GLY A 129 -34.12 -2.59 43.22
C GLY A 129 -33.88 -4.00 43.76
N GLU A 130 -32.68 -4.53 43.67
CA GLU A 130 -32.35 -5.85 44.22
C GLU A 130 -32.21 -5.83 45.76
N VAL A 131 -32.47 -6.95 46.42
CA VAL A 131 -32.18 -7.10 47.86
C VAL A 131 -30.69 -7.33 48.05
N LYS A 132 -30.00 -6.42 48.75
CA LYS A 132 -28.59 -6.54 49.13
C LYS A 132 -28.44 -6.82 50.61
N SER A 133 -27.24 -7.25 51.02
CA SER A 133 -26.88 -7.48 52.42
C SER A 133 -25.69 -6.62 52.84
N LEU A 134 -25.63 -6.33 54.14
CA LEU A 134 -24.49 -5.69 54.79
C LEU A 134 -24.21 -6.35 56.14
N LEU A 135 -22.98 -6.17 56.63
CA LEU A 135 -22.55 -6.60 57.95
C LEU A 135 -22.06 -5.37 58.71
N THR A 136 -22.67 -5.03 59.85
CA THR A 136 -22.16 -3.98 60.74
C THR A 136 -20.84 -4.42 61.36
N THR A 137 -19.81 -3.59 61.24
CA THR A 137 -18.45 -3.96 61.63
C THR A 137 -17.58 -2.72 61.83
N ASP A 138 -16.52 -2.86 62.62
CA ASP A 138 -15.43 -1.88 62.70
C ASP A 138 -14.34 -2.10 61.64
N ALA A 139 -14.45 -3.19 60.87
CA ALA A 139 -13.52 -3.51 59.78
C ALA A 139 -13.51 -2.41 58.72
N LYS A 140 -12.31 -2.05 58.28
CA LYS A 140 -12.08 -0.98 57.31
C LYS A 140 -11.07 -1.40 56.26
N VAL A 141 -11.17 -0.75 55.11
CA VAL A 141 -10.14 -0.77 54.08
C VAL A 141 -9.88 0.66 53.62
N ALA A 142 -8.61 1.02 53.47
CA ALA A 142 -8.17 2.27 52.85
C ALA A 142 -7.52 1.95 51.51
N THR A 143 -7.85 2.72 50.48
CA THR A 143 -7.33 2.51 49.12
C THR A 143 -5.90 3.07 49.02
N ALA A 144 -4.92 2.25 48.61
CA ALA A 144 -3.56 2.75 48.40
C ALA A 144 -3.50 3.65 47.15
N ASP A 145 -2.59 4.62 47.09
CA ASP A 145 -2.32 5.34 45.84
C ASP A 145 -1.74 4.39 44.79
N ALA A 146 -2.12 4.58 43.53
CA ALA A 146 -1.61 3.80 42.42
C ALA A 146 -0.12 4.12 42.24
N ALA A 147 0.70 3.09 42.10
CA ALA A 147 2.14 3.20 41.93
C ALA A 147 2.59 2.52 40.64
N SER A 148 3.78 2.87 40.15
CA SER A 148 4.37 2.26 38.93
C SER A 148 3.39 2.22 37.75
N VAL A 149 2.64 3.31 37.55
CA VAL A 149 1.69 3.43 36.45
C VAL A 149 2.45 3.47 35.13
N ASP A 150 2.11 2.54 34.25
CA ASP A 150 2.65 2.37 32.91
C ASP A 150 1.49 2.29 31.90
N PHE A 151 1.77 2.31 30.60
CA PHE A 151 0.76 2.35 29.54
C PHE A 151 -0.22 1.16 29.58
N ALA A 152 0.20 0.06 30.19
CA ALA A 152 -0.52 -1.21 30.21
C ALA A 152 -0.73 -1.81 31.63
N SER A 153 -0.25 -1.14 32.69
CA SER A 153 -0.36 -1.70 34.06
C SER A 153 -0.27 -0.64 35.15
N ALA A 154 -0.74 -0.97 36.35
CA ALA A 154 -0.48 -0.20 37.56
C ALA A 154 -0.35 -1.12 38.78
N VAL A 155 0.42 -0.71 39.80
CA VAL A 155 0.40 -1.34 41.12
C VAL A 155 -0.75 -0.75 41.92
N LEU A 156 -1.68 -1.60 42.32
CA LEU A 156 -2.88 -1.24 43.09
C LEU A 156 -2.90 -2.02 44.40
N GLY A 157 -3.66 -1.54 45.39
CA GLY A 157 -3.71 -2.18 46.69
C GLY A 157 -4.52 -1.44 47.73
N GLY A 158 -4.39 -1.87 48.98
CA GLY A 158 -5.09 -1.28 50.10
C GLY A 158 -4.50 -1.68 51.45
N THR A 159 -4.94 -0.99 52.49
CA THR A 159 -4.62 -1.30 53.88
C THR A 159 -5.90 -1.70 54.61
N LEU A 160 -5.87 -2.87 55.27
CA LEU A 160 -6.98 -3.45 56.00
C LEU A 160 -6.86 -3.13 57.49
N THR A 161 -7.99 -3.02 58.18
CA THR A 161 -8.07 -2.94 59.64
C THR A 161 -9.22 -3.83 60.11
N ASP A 162 -8.98 -4.63 61.14
CA ASP A 162 -9.96 -5.57 61.72
C ASP A 162 -10.58 -6.56 60.70
N ALA A 163 -9.83 -6.97 59.68
CA ALA A 163 -10.25 -7.98 58.72
C ALA A 163 -10.43 -9.36 59.38
N THR A 164 -11.48 -10.09 59.00
CA THR A 164 -11.73 -11.45 59.49
C THR A 164 -10.91 -12.47 58.69
N ALA A 165 -10.61 -13.62 59.30
CA ALA A 165 -9.75 -14.64 58.69
C ALA A 165 -10.29 -15.21 57.35
N ASP A 166 -11.61 -15.22 57.18
CA ASP A 166 -12.28 -15.73 55.98
C ASP A 166 -12.62 -14.61 54.97
N ALA A 167 -12.21 -13.37 55.23
CA ALA A 167 -12.45 -12.25 54.34
C ALA A 167 -11.64 -12.37 53.04
N THR A 168 -12.10 -11.71 51.99
CA THR A 168 -11.33 -11.52 50.76
C THR A 168 -11.18 -10.03 50.48
N CYS A 169 -10.05 -9.65 49.87
CA CYS A 169 -9.78 -8.26 49.54
C CYS A 169 -9.30 -8.13 48.09
N GLY A 170 -9.28 -6.91 47.60
CA GLY A 170 -8.86 -6.60 46.24
C GLY A 170 -9.17 -5.16 45.89
N VAL A 171 -9.32 -4.89 44.60
CA VAL A 171 -9.67 -3.57 44.08
C VAL A 171 -10.80 -3.72 43.07
N VAL A 172 -11.73 -2.77 43.08
CA VAL A 172 -12.74 -2.58 42.02
C VAL A 172 -12.31 -1.43 41.13
N ILE A 173 -12.44 -1.59 39.80
CA ILE A 173 -11.91 -0.65 38.80
C ILE A 173 -12.99 -0.29 37.77
N SER A 174 -13.09 0.99 37.43
CA SER A 174 -13.99 1.53 36.40
C SER A 174 -13.32 2.70 35.66
N THR A 175 -13.89 3.12 34.54
CA THR A 175 -13.55 4.38 33.86
C THR A 175 -14.54 5.50 34.17
N SER A 176 -15.60 5.21 34.93
CA SER A 176 -16.52 6.21 35.49
C SER A 176 -15.97 6.77 36.80
N SER A 177 -16.11 8.10 37.00
CA SER A 177 -15.79 8.76 38.27
C SER A 177 -16.88 8.58 39.34
N ASP A 178 -18.05 8.05 38.98
CA ASP A 178 -19.15 7.82 39.90
C ASP A 178 -18.79 6.71 40.90
N VAL A 179 -19.02 6.97 42.19
CA VAL A 179 -18.58 6.08 43.27
C VAL A 179 -19.27 4.72 43.20
N GLU A 180 -20.57 4.68 42.90
CA GLU A 180 -21.31 3.43 42.81
C GLU A 180 -20.94 2.65 41.55
N ALA A 181 -20.67 3.35 40.44
CA ALA A 181 -20.12 2.73 39.23
C ALA A 181 -18.72 2.14 39.44
N VAL A 182 -17.86 2.79 40.24
CA VAL A 182 -16.54 2.22 40.64
C VAL A 182 -16.75 0.98 41.51
N ARG A 183 -17.65 1.04 42.49
CA ARG A 183 -17.96 -0.08 43.39
C ARG A 183 -18.59 -1.28 42.67
N ALA A 184 -19.29 -1.05 41.56
CA ALA A 184 -19.83 -2.08 40.68
C ALA A 184 -18.85 -2.54 39.57
N GLY A 185 -17.71 -1.87 39.43
CA GLY A 185 -16.74 -2.10 38.36
C GLY A 185 -16.01 -3.45 38.45
N LEU A 186 -15.02 -3.63 37.57
CA LEU A 186 -14.23 -4.86 37.46
C LEU A 186 -13.57 -5.20 38.79
N ILE A 187 -13.88 -6.38 39.33
CA ILE A 187 -13.30 -6.89 40.58
C ILE A 187 -11.97 -7.58 40.29
N VAL A 188 -10.88 -7.04 40.83
CA VAL A 188 -9.55 -7.65 40.82
C VAL A 188 -9.20 -8.10 42.22
N LYS A 189 -9.32 -9.40 42.45
CA LYS A 189 -9.07 -10.02 43.76
C LYS A 189 -7.58 -10.11 44.07
N SER A 190 -7.19 -9.76 45.29
CA SER A 190 -5.85 -10.04 45.82
C SER A 190 -5.72 -11.53 46.15
N GLU A 191 -4.61 -12.15 45.75
CA GLU A 191 -4.33 -13.56 46.08
C GLU A 191 -4.06 -13.77 47.58
N GLU A 192 -3.61 -12.72 48.26
CA GLU A 192 -3.26 -12.75 49.68
C GLU A 192 -4.16 -11.80 50.48
N LEU A 193 -4.55 -12.25 51.67
CA LEU A 193 -5.17 -11.41 52.69
C LEU A 193 -4.07 -10.95 53.66
N LYS A 194 -3.66 -9.68 53.56
CA LYS A 194 -2.63 -9.05 54.42
C LYS A 194 -3.11 -7.68 54.88
N ASP A 195 -2.64 -7.25 56.06
CA ASP A 195 -2.94 -5.92 56.61
C ASP A 195 -2.59 -4.80 55.62
N SER A 196 -1.54 -4.98 54.82
CA SER A 196 -1.27 -4.17 53.64
C SER A 196 -1.02 -5.12 52.47
N TYR A 197 -1.74 -4.93 51.38
CA TYR A 197 -1.58 -5.72 50.16
C TYR A 197 -1.39 -4.80 48.96
N SER A 198 -0.64 -5.30 47.98
CA SER A 198 -0.44 -4.65 46.69
C SER A 198 -0.17 -5.69 45.62
N PHE A 199 -0.66 -5.48 44.42
CA PHE A 199 -0.42 -6.34 43.27
C PHE A 199 -0.31 -5.51 41.99
N VAL A 200 0.34 -6.06 40.97
CA VAL A 200 0.37 -5.47 39.63
C VAL A 200 -0.93 -5.87 38.92
N HIS A 201 -1.71 -4.89 38.49
CA HIS A 201 -2.82 -5.11 37.56
C HIS A 201 -2.34 -4.79 36.14
N GLU A 202 -2.34 -5.80 35.28
CA GLU A 202 -1.96 -5.71 33.87
C GLU A 202 -3.20 -5.70 32.95
N GLY A 203 -3.00 -5.45 31.66
CA GLY A 203 -4.08 -5.46 30.67
C GLY A 203 -4.82 -4.13 30.54
N LEU A 204 -4.25 -3.04 31.07
CA LEU A 204 -4.83 -1.70 30.93
C LEU A 204 -4.63 -1.15 29.51
N VAL A 205 -5.54 -0.27 29.10
CA VAL A 205 -5.48 0.41 27.81
C VAL A 205 -4.64 1.70 27.95
N PRO A 206 -3.76 2.03 27.00
CA PRO A 206 -3.07 3.33 26.97
C PRO A 206 -4.03 4.53 26.97
N GLU A 207 -3.56 5.69 27.41
CA GLU A 207 -4.30 6.97 27.43
C GLU A 207 -5.70 6.88 28.07
N THR A 208 -5.84 6.06 29.11
CA THR A 208 -7.13 5.77 29.73
C THR A 208 -7.12 6.17 31.21
N GLN A 209 -8.12 6.97 31.60
CA GLN A 209 -8.36 7.35 32.98
C GLN A 209 -9.13 6.25 33.70
N TYR A 210 -8.54 5.71 34.76
CA TYR A 210 -9.16 4.71 35.63
C TYR A 210 -9.47 5.30 37.00
N TYR A 211 -10.59 4.85 37.57
CA TYR A 211 -11.03 5.10 38.93
C TYR A 211 -11.16 3.77 39.65
N TYR A 212 -10.71 3.71 40.90
CA TYR A 212 -10.64 2.44 41.63
C TYR A 212 -10.82 2.64 43.14
N ALA A 213 -11.29 1.59 43.81
CA ALA A 213 -11.39 1.54 45.26
C ALA A 213 -10.96 0.16 45.77
N ALA A 214 -10.23 0.13 46.90
CA ALA A 214 -9.96 -1.11 47.59
C ALA A 214 -11.25 -1.65 48.22
N TYR A 215 -11.43 -2.97 48.25
CA TYR A 215 -12.58 -3.61 48.88
C TYR A 215 -12.15 -4.69 49.89
N LEU A 216 -12.99 -4.88 50.90
CA LEU A 216 -12.92 -5.96 51.87
C LEU A 216 -14.29 -6.65 51.94
N ASN A 217 -14.38 -7.86 51.38
CA ASN A 217 -15.58 -8.68 51.39
C ASN A 217 -15.56 -9.62 52.60
N LEU A 218 -16.53 -9.44 53.49
CA LEU A 218 -16.69 -10.15 54.77
C LEU A 218 -17.69 -11.31 54.68
N GLY A 219 -18.11 -11.70 53.47
CA GLY A 219 -19.07 -12.77 53.20
C GLY A 219 -20.54 -12.33 53.25
N SER A 220 -20.93 -11.51 54.22
CA SER A 220 -22.30 -10.94 54.36
C SER A 220 -22.38 -9.43 54.05
N GLY A 221 -21.32 -8.86 53.46
CA GLY A 221 -21.23 -7.45 53.13
C GLY A 221 -19.82 -7.10 52.64
N ILE A 222 -19.72 -5.99 51.89
CA ILE A 222 -18.46 -5.48 51.37
C ILE A 222 -18.23 -4.08 51.94
N VAL A 223 -17.04 -3.85 52.49
CA VAL A 223 -16.55 -2.53 52.88
C VAL A 223 -15.65 -2.02 51.77
N TYR A 224 -15.82 -0.75 51.39
CA TYR A 224 -15.02 -0.10 50.35
C TYR A 224 -14.19 1.03 50.95
N GLY A 225 -13.00 1.21 50.39
CA GLY A 225 -12.15 2.37 50.67
C GLY A 225 -12.58 3.58 49.85
N GLU A 226 -11.77 4.63 49.93
CA GLU A 226 -11.93 5.82 49.12
C GLU A 226 -11.71 5.54 47.63
N VAL A 227 -12.46 6.21 46.76
CA VAL A 227 -12.21 6.17 45.31
C VAL A 227 -10.99 7.03 44.99
N LYS A 228 -10.04 6.44 44.28
CA LYS A 228 -8.85 7.10 43.74
C LYS A 228 -8.81 6.96 42.23
N SER A 229 -7.91 7.68 41.56
CA SER A 229 -7.77 7.61 40.11
C SER A 229 -6.32 7.70 39.66
N PHE A 230 -6.06 7.21 38.44
CA PHE A 230 -4.79 7.36 37.72
C PHE A 230 -5.03 7.26 36.21
N THR A 231 -4.11 7.80 35.42
CA THR A 231 -4.18 7.77 33.95
C THR A 231 -2.99 7.01 33.41
N THR A 232 -3.24 6.03 32.54
CA THR A 232 -2.16 5.36 31.81
C THR A 232 -1.55 6.31 30.77
N PRO A 233 -0.21 6.38 30.65
CA PRO A 233 0.43 7.17 29.60
C PRO A 233 0.15 6.60 28.20
N ALA A 234 0.41 7.40 27.17
CA ALA A 234 0.36 6.95 25.79
C ALA A 234 1.46 5.91 25.49
N TYR A 235 1.17 4.99 24.58
CA TYR A 235 2.15 4.13 23.96
C TYR A 235 2.40 4.61 22.53
N ASP A 236 3.62 5.02 22.22
CA ASP A 236 4.01 5.39 20.85
C ASP A 236 4.25 4.12 20.05
N PHE A 237 3.21 3.64 19.38
CA PHE A 237 3.24 2.40 18.61
C PHE A 237 4.15 2.56 17.39
N ASP A 238 5.25 1.82 17.38
CA ASP A 238 6.26 1.92 16.33
C ASP A 238 5.94 0.94 15.19
N LEU A 239 5.66 1.47 13.99
CA LEU A 239 5.28 0.67 12.83
C LEU A 239 6.39 -0.29 12.36
N ASP A 240 7.67 0.03 12.60
CA ASP A 240 8.80 -0.81 12.20
C ASP A 240 9.06 -1.92 13.20
N ASN A 241 8.92 -1.58 14.48
CA ASN A 241 9.27 -2.47 15.55
C ASN A 241 8.06 -3.29 15.96
N ASP A 242 6.93 -2.66 16.29
CA ASP A 242 5.78 -3.36 16.86
C ASP A 242 4.97 -4.15 15.81
N LEU A 243 5.21 -3.86 14.53
CA LEU A 243 4.87 -4.61 13.31
C LEU A 243 5.64 -5.93 13.12
N VAL A 244 4.97 -7.06 12.91
CA VAL A 244 5.57 -8.25 12.27
C VAL A 244 4.83 -8.58 10.97
N ASP A 245 5.54 -8.49 9.85
CA ASP A 245 5.07 -8.97 8.55
C ASP A 245 5.27 -10.48 8.46
N LEU A 246 4.17 -11.23 8.41
CA LEU A 246 4.17 -12.70 8.27
C LEU A 246 4.07 -13.15 6.79
N GLY A 247 4.03 -12.23 5.83
CA GLY A 247 3.74 -12.54 4.43
C GLY A 247 2.26 -12.83 4.18
N LEU A 248 1.40 -12.18 4.96
CA LEU A 248 -0.06 -12.26 4.89
C LEU A 248 -0.65 -10.96 4.30
N SER A 249 -1.97 -10.83 4.25
CA SER A 249 -2.64 -9.61 3.79
C SER A 249 -2.45 -8.40 4.72
N VAL A 250 -2.19 -8.65 6.01
CA VAL A 250 -1.92 -7.63 7.04
C VAL A 250 -0.67 -7.96 7.85
N LYS A 251 -0.06 -6.94 8.44
CA LYS A 251 0.98 -7.10 9.46
C LYS A 251 0.35 -7.25 10.83
N TRP A 252 0.91 -8.12 11.66
CA TRP A 252 0.39 -8.43 12.99
C TRP A 252 1.24 -7.78 14.08
N ALA A 253 0.59 -7.23 15.11
CA ALA A 253 1.30 -6.68 16.25
C ALA A 253 2.09 -7.77 16.99
N ARG A 254 3.29 -7.43 17.48
CA ARG A 254 4.15 -8.35 18.24
C ARG A 254 3.56 -8.77 19.60
N PHE A 255 2.67 -7.99 20.20
CA PHE A 255 2.06 -8.23 21.52
C PHE A 255 0.56 -7.89 21.55
N ASN A 256 -0.15 -8.36 22.58
CA ASN A 256 -1.58 -8.07 22.80
C ASN A 256 -1.80 -6.61 23.23
N VAL A 257 -2.97 -6.04 22.95
CA VAL A 257 -3.38 -4.76 23.54
C VAL A 257 -3.37 -4.89 25.07
N GLY A 258 -2.73 -3.94 25.75
CA GLY A 258 -2.50 -3.99 27.19
C GLY A 258 -1.38 -4.93 27.65
N ALA A 259 -0.50 -5.36 26.73
CA ALA A 259 0.72 -6.11 27.04
C ALA A 259 1.98 -5.30 26.72
N LYS A 260 3.10 -5.66 27.38
CA LYS A 260 4.41 -5.01 27.20
C LYS A 260 5.44 -5.88 26.47
N SER A 261 5.06 -7.11 26.13
CA SER A 261 5.94 -8.10 25.50
C SER A 261 5.10 -9.16 24.79
N GLU A 262 5.75 -9.93 23.91
CA GLU A 262 5.10 -10.95 23.07
C GLU A 262 4.35 -12.02 23.89
N THR A 263 4.88 -12.35 25.07
CA THR A 263 4.30 -13.32 26.01
C THR A 263 3.30 -12.71 26.99
N GLY A 264 3.18 -11.37 27.02
CA GLY A 264 2.22 -10.69 27.88
C GLY A 264 0.79 -10.98 27.46
N LEU A 265 -0.06 -11.34 28.42
CA LEU A 265 -1.43 -11.81 28.17
C LEU A 265 -2.32 -10.71 27.59
N GLY A 266 -2.07 -9.45 27.95
CA GLY A 266 -2.89 -8.31 27.56
C GLY A 266 -4.19 -8.21 28.36
N GLY A 267 -5.04 -7.27 27.98
CA GLY A 267 -6.37 -7.12 28.56
C GLY A 267 -7.38 -8.12 27.99
N LEU A 268 -8.49 -8.31 28.72
CA LEU A 268 -9.63 -9.12 28.29
C LEU A 268 -10.84 -8.21 28.08
N PHE A 269 -11.17 -7.98 26.81
CA PHE A 269 -12.12 -6.98 26.36
C PHE A 269 -13.39 -7.63 25.84
N GLY A 270 -14.54 -7.12 26.26
CA GLY A 270 -15.80 -7.41 25.58
C GLY A 270 -15.87 -6.71 24.23
N PHE A 271 -16.84 -7.09 23.40
CA PHE A 271 -16.97 -6.57 22.05
C PHE A 271 -17.38 -5.08 22.06
N GLY A 272 -16.50 -4.21 21.58
CA GLY A 272 -16.66 -2.75 21.67
C GLY A 272 -16.31 -2.14 23.03
N ASP A 273 -15.81 -2.94 23.99
CA ASP A 273 -15.30 -2.42 25.26
C ASP A 273 -13.93 -1.73 25.04
N LEU A 274 -13.94 -0.40 25.07
CA LEU A 274 -12.74 0.41 24.92
C LEU A 274 -11.94 0.59 26.23
N THR A 275 -12.35 -0.06 27.32
CA THR A 275 -11.85 0.20 28.67
C THR A 275 -11.15 -1.00 29.29
N GLY A 276 -11.61 -2.21 28.98
CA GLY A 276 -11.22 -3.45 29.64
C GLY A 276 -11.86 -3.65 31.01
N CYS A 277 -12.71 -2.72 31.47
CA CYS A 277 -13.35 -2.74 32.78
C CYS A 277 -14.83 -3.10 32.74
N ASN A 278 -15.46 -3.22 31.56
CA ASN A 278 -16.86 -3.59 31.49
C ASN A 278 -17.04 -5.04 31.97
N ASN A 279 -17.81 -5.22 33.04
CA ASN A 279 -18.12 -6.51 33.66
C ASN A 279 -19.63 -6.84 33.59
N SER A 280 -20.41 -6.08 32.82
CA SER A 280 -21.82 -6.39 32.57
C SER A 280 -21.95 -7.69 31.79
N ILE A 281 -23.05 -8.41 32.04
CA ILE A 281 -23.47 -9.58 31.26
C ILE A 281 -24.67 -9.27 30.36
N ASP A 282 -25.13 -8.02 30.32
CA ASP A 282 -26.17 -7.57 29.41
C ASP A 282 -25.54 -7.23 28.04
N PRO A 283 -25.90 -7.93 26.95
CA PRO A 283 -25.42 -7.61 25.61
C PRO A 283 -25.68 -6.16 25.18
N ALA A 284 -26.69 -5.48 25.74
CA ALA A 284 -27.00 -4.09 25.40
C ALA A 284 -25.90 -3.09 25.84
N ASP A 285 -25.03 -3.48 26.77
CA ASP A 285 -23.89 -2.68 27.23
C ASP A 285 -22.65 -2.81 26.32
N TYR A 286 -22.78 -3.51 25.20
CA TYR A 286 -21.71 -3.81 24.25
C TYR A 286 -22.09 -3.42 22.82
N ALA A 287 -21.11 -3.42 21.91
CA ALA A 287 -21.38 -3.12 20.51
C ALA A 287 -22.23 -4.22 19.85
N SER A 288 -23.07 -3.82 18.89
CA SER A 288 -23.97 -4.72 18.13
C SER A 288 -23.71 -4.71 16.62
N ALA A 289 -22.62 -4.08 16.19
CA ALA A 289 -22.15 -4.02 14.81
C ALA A 289 -20.63 -4.22 14.77
N ASP A 290 -20.07 -4.40 13.58
CA ASP A 290 -18.61 -4.51 13.41
C ASP A 290 -17.90 -3.33 14.08
N THR A 291 -16.83 -3.64 14.81
CA THR A 291 -16.07 -2.68 15.60
C THR A 291 -14.73 -2.33 14.96
N TYR A 292 -14.16 -3.18 14.09
CA TYR A 292 -12.91 -2.86 13.39
C TYR A 292 -13.08 -1.63 12.48
N LYS A 293 -12.06 -0.77 12.44
CA LYS A 293 -12.08 0.48 11.65
C LYS A 293 -13.27 1.40 11.96
N THR A 294 -13.74 1.41 13.21
CA THR A 294 -14.80 2.32 13.69
C THR A 294 -14.34 3.07 14.94
N ALA A 295 -15.17 3.98 15.45
CA ALA A 295 -14.96 4.62 16.75
C ALA A 295 -14.93 3.62 17.92
N SER A 296 -15.47 2.41 17.74
CA SER A 296 -15.45 1.31 18.71
C SER A 296 -14.25 0.37 18.54
N ASP A 297 -13.29 0.71 17.67
CA ASP A 297 -12.06 -0.06 17.48
C ASP A 297 -11.07 0.20 18.64
N LEU A 298 -10.98 -0.76 19.56
CA LEU A 298 -10.07 -0.70 20.70
C LEU A 298 -8.60 -0.54 20.29
N ALA A 299 -8.16 -1.26 19.27
CA ALA A 299 -6.76 -1.23 18.85
C ALA A 299 -6.41 0.09 18.17
N PHE A 300 -7.34 0.64 17.37
CA PHE A 300 -7.20 1.98 16.79
C PHE A 300 -7.05 3.04 17.86
N ARG A 301 -7.88 3.01 18.91
CA ARG A 301 -7.76 3.92 20.05
C ARG A 301 -6.45 3.71 20.81
N ALA A 302 -6.12 2.47 21.15
CA ALA A 302 -4.94 2.14 21.95
C ALA A 302 -3.62 2.51 21.25
N PHE A 303 -3.58 2.48 19.93
CA PHE A 303 -2.38 2.71 19.12
C PHE A 303 -2.48 3.96 18.24
N GLN A 304 -3.32 4.92 18.62
CA GLN A 304 -3.42 6.25 17.99
C GLN A 304 -3.56 6.19 16.46
N GLY A 305 -4.42 5.29 15.98
CA GLY A 305 -4.75 5.11 14.57
C GLY A 305 -3.78 4.27 13.72
N ARG A 306 -2.71 3.75 14.32
CA ARG A 306 -1.66 3.00 13.59
C ARG A 306 -2.01 1.54 13.30
N ALA A 307 -2.95 0.97 14.04
CA ALA A 307 -3.40 -0.41 13.91
C ALA A 307 -4.89 -0.52 14.24
N THR A 308 -5.54 -1.62 13.85
CA THR A 308 -6.97 -1.89 14.07
C THR A 308 -7.20 -3.26 14.67
N LEU A 309 -8.43 -3.51 15.12
CA LEU A 309 -8.88 -4.86 15.41
C LEU A 309 -8.77 -5.72 14.14
N PRO A 310 -8.34 -6.98 14.25
CA PRO A 310 -8.40 -7.93 13.15
C PRO A 310 -9.86 -8.28 12.84
N THR A 311 -10.16 -8.49 11.57
CA THR A 311 -11.41 -9.10 11.12
C THR A 311 -11.40 -10.61 11.39
N ALA A 312 -12.56 -11.25 11.23
CA ALA A 312 -12.64 -12.71 11.20
C ALA A 312 -11.75 -13.30 10.09
N ASP A 313 -11.72 -12.67 8.91
CA ASP A 313 -10.97 -13.13 7.75
C ASP A 313 -9.45 -13.03 7.96
N ASP A 314 -8.96 -11.98 8.65
CA ASP A 314 -7.53 -11.85 9.00
C ASP A 314 -7.07 -13.04 9.85
N PHE A 315 -7.87 -13.45 10.84
CA PHE A 315 -7.57 -14.64 11.63
C PHE A 315 -7.75 -15.95 10.83
N GLU A 316 -8.75 -16.05 9.94
CA GLU A 316 -8.89 -17.20 9.04
C GLU A 316 -7.62 -17.36 8.19
N GLU A 317 -7.08 -16.26 7.66
CA GLU A 317 -5.83 -16.24 6.91
C GLU A 317 -4.62 -16.66 7.77
N LEU A 318 -4.46 -16.08 8.96
CA LEU A 318 -3.39 -16.41 9.91
C LEU A 318 -3.36 -17.91 10.21
N PHE A 319 -4.52 -18.49 10.56
CA PHE A 319 -4.62 -19.91 10.92
C PHE A 319 -4.49 -20.86 9.72
N THR A 320 -4.78 -20.39 8.51
CA THR A 320 -4.73 -21.21 7.29
C THR A 320 -3.35 -21.21 6.65
N LEU A 321 -2.69 -20.06 6.58
CA LEU A 321 -1.44 -19.88 5.83
C LEU A 321 -0.17 -20.03 6.68
N CYS A 322 -0.26 -19.83 8.01
CA CYS A 322 0.91 -19.97 8.88
C CYS A 322 1.07 -21.41 9.42
N GLN A 323 2.33 -21.79 9.63
CA GLN A 323 2.66 -22.95 10.46
C GLN A 323 2.40 -22.63 11.94
N LYS A 324 1.81 -23.57 12.67
CA LYS A 324 1.37 -23.39 14.06
C LYS A 324 2.07 -24.39 14.97
N GLU A 325 2.71 -23.90 16.01
CA GLU A 325 3.38 -24.73 17.03
C GLU A 325 2.88 -24.34 18.42
N TRP A 326 2.28 -25.29 19.14
CA TRP A 326 1.95 -25.09 20.55
C TRP A 326 3.22 -25.21 21.38
N THR A 327 3.61 -24.14 22.05
CA THR A 327 4.90 -24.04 22.74
C THR A 327 4.81 -23.19 24.00
N GLU A 328 5.89 -23.14 24.76
CA GLU A 328 6.04 -22.30 25.95
C GLU A 328 7.19 -21.32 25.71
N GLN A 329 6.92 -20.03 25.89
CA GLN A 329 7.91 -18.95 25.83
C GLN A 329 7.87 -18.17 27.12
N ASN A 330 9.03 -18.01 27.78
CA ASN A 330 9.16 -17.30 29.06
C ASN A 330 8.15 -17.78 30.14
N GLY A 331 7.84 -19.08 30.17
CA GLY A 331 6.88 -19.67 31.12
C GLY A 331 5.40 -19.45 30.76
N VAL A 332 5.11 -18.88 29.58
CA VAL A 332 3.75 -18.67 29.07
C VAL A 332 3.51 -19.61 27.90
N THR A 333 2.46 -20.42 27.99
CA THR A 333 2.02 -21.32 26.92
C THR A 333 1.21 -20.57 25.86
N GLY A 334 1.29 -21.02 24.61
CA GLY A 334 0.56 -20.40 23.51
C GLY A 334 0.93 -20.96 22.15
N PHE A 335 0.41 -20.35 21.09
CA PHE A 335 0.78 -20.69 19.72
C PHE A 335 1.86 -19.76 19.19
N LYS A 336 2.94 -20.34 18.68
CA LYS A 336 3.85 -19.68 17.76
C LYS A 336 3.32 -19.88 16.33
N PHE A 337 3.04 -18.77 15.65
CA PHE A 337 2.69 -18.75 14.23
C PHE A 337 3.92 -18.36 13.42
N THR A 338 4.27 -19.15 12.42
CA THR A 338 5.35 -18.83 11.46
C THR A 338 4.74 -18.67 10.08
N GLY A 339 4.85 -17.46 9.52
CA GLY A 339 4.26 -17.10 8.25
C GLY A 339 5.00 -17.67 7.05
N PRO A 340 4.41 -17.60 5.83
CA PRO A 340 5.05 -18.06 4.60
C PRO A 340 6.43 -17.45 4.32
N ASN A 341 6.68 -16.24 4.82
CA ASN A 341 7.98 -15.56 4.66
C ASN A 341 9.03 -15.97 5.72
N GLY A 342 8.68 -16.83 6.68
CA GLY A 342 9.57 -17.33 7.75
C GLY A 342 9.59 -16.49 9.03
N ASN A 343 8.96 -15.31 9.05
CA ASN A 343 8.80 -14.52 10.27
C ASN A 343 7.76 -15.16 11.20
N SER A 344 7.79 -14.82 12.49
CA SER A 344 6.89 -15.43 13.47
C SER A 344 6.37 -14.47 14.53
N ILE A 345 5.17 -14.76 15.04
CA ILE A 345 4.58 -14.13 16.23
C ILE A 345 4.18 -15.20 17.26
N PHE A 346 4.04 -14.80 18.51
CA PHE A 346 3.54 -15.64 19.60
C PHE A 346 2.23 -15.07 20.16
N LEU A 347 1.18 -15.90 20.20
CA LEU A 347 -0.10 -15.59 20.82
C LEU A 347 -0.25 -16.42 22.11
N PRO A 348 -0.15 -15.80 23.30
CA PRO A 348 -0.28 -16.51 24.56
C PRO A 348 -1.70 -17.03 24.80
N ALA A 349 -1.79 -18.10 25.59
CA ALA A 349 -3.02 -18.67 26.13
C ALA A 349 -3.62 -17.74 27.20
N ALA A 350 -4.20 -16.63 26.77
CA ALA A 350 -4.67 -15.53 27.62
C ALA A 350 -5.95 -15.84 28.41
N GLY A 351 -6.60 -16.99 28.19
CA GLY A 351 -7.88 -17.31 28.82
C GLY A 351 -9.00 -16.39 28.36
N THR A 352 -10.09 -16.36 29.13
CA THR A 352 -11.29 -15.56 28.87
C THR A 352 -11.91 -15.06 30.16
N ARG A 353 -12.65 -13.96 30.11
CA ARG A 353 -13.40 -13.38 31.24
C ARG A 353 -14.90 -13.36 30.97
N VAL A 354 -15.71 -13.70 31.96
CA VAL A 354 -17.15 -13.39 32.00
C VAL A 354 -17.45 -12.69 33.31
N ALA A 355 -18.08 -11.52 33.25
CA ALA A 355 -18.20 -10.61 34.39
C ALA A 355 -16.83 -10.36 35.07
N ASN A 356 -16.59 -10.93 36.25
CA ASN A 356 -15.33 -10.77 36.98
C ASN A 356 -14.46 -12.04 36.98
N ASP A 357 -14.96 -13.16 36.45
CA ASP A 357 -14.30 -14.46 36.54
C ASP A 357 -13.43 -14.70 35.31
N VAL A 358 -12.11 -14.87 35.53
CA VAL A 358 -11.15 -15.27 34.50
C VAL A 358 -10.95 -16.77 34.55
N THR A 359 -11.07 -17.43 33.39
CA THR A 359 -10.92 -18.88 33.24
C THR A 359 -9.98 -19.22 32.08
N ALA A 360 -9.49 -20.46 32.06
CA ALA A 360 -8.60 -21.00 31.02
C ALA A 360 -7.25 -20.27 30.82
N LEU A 361 -6.84 -19.46 31.80
CA LEU A 361 -5.54 -18.78 31.81
C LEU A 361 -4.39 -19.80 31.73
N GLY A 362 -3.48 -19.63 30.77
CA GLY A 362 -2.35 -20.53 30.54
C GLY A 362 -2.73 -21.89 29.95
N THR A 363 -4.01 -22.13 29.64
CA THR A 363 -4.46 -23.39 29.02
C THR A 363 -5.05 -23.17 27.63
N GLU A 364 -5.79 -22.08 27.43
CA GLU A 364 -6.43 -21.76 26.16
C GLU A 364 -6.26 -20.29 25.80
N GLY A 365 -6.13 -19.99 24.51
CA GLY A 365 -6.16 -18.62 23.99
C GLY A 365 -7.53 -18.30 23.42
N TYR A 366 -8.15 -17.24 23.92
CA TYR A 366 -9.36 -16.65 23.36
C TYR A 366 -9.05 -15.26 22.82
N TYR A 367 -9.30 -15.05 21.53
CA TYR A 367 -8.97 -13.82 20.83
C TYR A 367 -10.19 -13.22 20.16
N LEU A 368 -10.41 -11.94 20.43
CA LEU A 368 -11.47 -11.13 19.86
C LEU A 368 -11.11 -10.71 18.44
N THR A 369 -12.11 -10.74 17.56
CA THR A 369 -12.06 -10.04 16.27
C THR A 369 -13.01 -8.84 16.33
N GLY A 370 -12.85 -7.87 15.43
CA GLY A 370 -13.78 -6.77 15.29
C GLY A 370 -15.10 -7.16 14.59
N THR A 371 -15.31 -8.43 14.22
CA THR A 371 -16.43 -8.88 13.41
C THR A 371 -17.61 -9.35 14.26
N VAL A 372 -18.78 -8.75 14.08
CA VAL A 372 -20.03 -9.18 14.73
C VAL A 372 -20.59 -10.45 14.07
N ASN A 373 -21.34 -11.26 14.81
CA ASN A 373 -22.10 -12.34 14.18
C ASN A 373 -23.35 -11.76 13.48
N SER A 374 -23.34 -11.80 12.15
CA SER A 374 -24.44 -11.27 11.33
C SER A 374 -25.79 -11.96 11.54
N SER A 375 -25.82 -13.17 12.13
CA SER A 375 -27.05 -13.91 12.42
C SER A 375 -27.65 -13.57 13.79
N ASN A 376 -26.82 -13.12 14.75
CA ASN A 376 -27.26 -12.60 16.04
C ASN A 376 -26.21 -11.64 16.61
N THR A 377 -26.55 -10.35 16.67
CA THR A 377 -25.66 -9.27 17.09
C THR A 377 -25.33 -9.26 18.59
N GLU A 378 -25.97 -10.12 19.40
CA GLU A 378 -25.57 -10.39 20.78
C GLU A 378 -24.30 -11.26 20.87
N PHE A 379 -23.77 -11.69 19.72
CA PHE A 379 -22.56 -12.48 19.62
C PHE A 379 -21.56 -11.86 18.64
N ALA A 380 -20.28 -12.07 18.91
CA ALA A 380 -19.16 -11.69 18.06
C ALA A 380 -18.37 -12.92 17.61
N VAL A 381 -17.62 -12.76 16.53
CA VAL A 381 -16.69 -13.77 16.05
C VAL A 381 -15.39 -13.66 16.84
N GLY A 382 -14.90 -14.79 17.35
CA GLY A 382 -13.61 -14.88 18.01
C GLY A 382 -12.86 -16.13 17.57
N TYR A 383 -11.68 -16.33 18.13
CA TYR A 383 -10.86 -17.52 17.93
C TYR A 383 -10.49 -18.15 19.26
N GLN A 384 -10.71 -19.47 19.35
CA GLN A 384 -10.27 -20.28 20.48
C GLN A 384 -9.20 -21.26 20.01
N PHE A 385 -8.13 -21.35 20.80
CA PHE A 385 -7.06 -22.29 20.52
C PHE A 385 -6.44 -22.88 21.79
N ALA A 386 -5.96 -24.11 21.67
CA ALA A 386 -5.26 -24.89 22.69
C ALA A 386 -4.38 -25.95 21.99
N ALA A 387 -3.62 -26.75 22.74
CA ALA A 387 -2.76 -27.79 22.16
C ALA A 387 -3.48 -28.75 21.18
N SER A 388 -4.77 -29.03 21.40
CA SER A 388 -5.58 -29.94 20.56
C SER A 388 -6.75 -29.27 19.84
N VAL A 389 -6.89 -27.94 19.94
CA VAL A 389 -8.06 -27.20 19.45
C VAL A 389 -7.57 -25.94 18.74
N ASN A 390 -8.10 -25.64 17.56
CA ASN A 390 -7.94 -24.33 16.93
C ASN A 390 -9.11 -24.11 15.99
N HIS A 391 -10.04 -23.25 16.37
CA HIS A 391 -11.21 -22.97 15.54
C HIS A 391 -11.81 -21.60 15.86
N ARG A 392 -12.53 -21.09 14.87
CA ARG A 392 -13.40 -19.93 15.00
C ARG A 392 -14.54 -20.27 15.97
N ILE A 393 -14.87 -19.32 16.85
CA ILE A 393 -15.96 -19.40 17.82
C ILE A 393 -16.97 -18.27 17.61
N THR A 394 -18.16 -18.46 18.15
CA THR A 394 -19.16 -17.41 18.35
C THR A 394 -19.28 -17.18 19.85
N ALA A 395 -18.77 -16.04 20.31
CA ALA A 395 -18.73 -15.66 21.72
C ALA A 395 -19.81 -14.61 22.00
N ALA A 396 -20.40 -14.62 23.20
CA ALA A 396 -21.30 -13.53 23.58
C ALA A 396 -20.52 -12.21 23.61
N VAL A 397 -21.14 -11.09 23.24
CA VAL A 397 -20.45 -9.79 23.19
C VAL A 397 -19.86 -9.36 24.53
N TYR A 398 -20.42 -9.83 25.65
CA TYR A 398 -19.91 -9.59 27.00
C TYR A 398 -18.74 -10.50 27.42
N GLN A 399 -18.38 -11.50 26.61
CA GLN A 399 -17.25 -12.37 26.90
C GLN A 399 -15.94 -11.65 26.60
N GLY A 400 -15.16 -11.38 27.65
CA GLY A 400 -13.85 -10.75 27.56
C GLY A 400 -12.81 -11.68 26.94
N MET A 401 -12.14 -11.21 25.89
CA MET A 401 -11.09 -11.95 25.16
C MET A 401 -9.88 -11.05 24.88
N ALA A 402 -8.73 -11.65 24.60
CA ALA A 402 -7.51 -10.92 24.25
C ALA A 402 -7.61 -10.31 22.85
N VAL A 403 -6.87 -9.23 22.61
CA VAL A 403 -6.83 -8.55 21.31
C VAL A 403 -5.40 -8.49 20.79
N ARG A 404 -5.20 -8.98 19.56
CA ARG A 404 -3.95 -8.87 18.80
C ARG A 404 -4.20 -7.98 17.58
N ALA A 405 -3.70 -6.75 17.62
CA ALA A 405 -3.96 -5.76 16.58
C ALA A 405 -3.26 -6.10 15.25
N VAL A 406 -3.79 -5.55 14.16
CA VAL A 406 -3.24 -5.67 12.79
C VAL A 406 -3.13 -4.32 12.11
N SER A 407 -2.29 -4.22 11.08
CA SER A 407 -2.16 -2.99 10.28
C SER A 407 -1.77 -3.29 8.83
N THR A 408 -2.25 -2.45 7.91
CA THR A 408 -1.83 -2.42 6.50
C THR A 408 -0.69 -1.43 6.24
N ALA A 409 -0.10 -0.85 7.30
CA ALA A 409 0.91 0.17 7.18
C ALA A 409 2.18 -0.32 6.45
N LYS A 410 2.62 0.42 5.44
CA LYS A 410 3.78 0.09 4.59
C LYS A 410 5.12 0.53 5.21
N ASN A 411 5.08 1.48 6.14
CA ASN A 411 6.19 2.27 6.66
C ASN A 411 7.01 2.99 5.57
N VAL A 412 6.34 3.81 4.74
CA VAL A 412 7.01 4.61 3.71
C VAL A 412 7.77 5.76 4.36
N PRO A 413 9.11 5.81 4.25
CA PRO A 413 9.90 6.89 4.82
C PRO A 413 9.63 8.20 4.08
N PHE A 414 9.49 9.27 4.84
CA PHE A 414 9.40 10.60 4.25
C PHE A 414 10.80 11.15 3.96
N ASN A 415 11.16 11.20 2.68
CA ASN A 415 12.42 11.77 2.24
C ASN A 415 12.23 13.18 1.68
N LYS A 416 12.34 14.19 2.54
CA LYS A 416 12.17 15.61 2.14
C LYS A 416 13.12 16.05 1.04
N ALA A 417 14.28 15.39 0.85
CA ALA A 417 15.23 15.76 -0.19
C ALA A 417 14.63 15.61 -1.60
N LEU A 418 13.65 14.72 -1.77
CA LEU A 418 12.92 14.56 -3.03
C LEU A 418 12.08 15.79 -3.39
N LEU A 419 11.69 16.63 -2.41
CA LEU A 419 10.94 17.85 -2.68
C LEU A 419 11.76 18.86 -3.47
N TYR A 420 13.08 18.90 -3.29
CA TYR A 420 13.93 20.00 -3.74
C TYR A 420 14.30 19.92 -5.23
N GLN A 421 13.29 20.10 -6.08
CA GLN A 421 13.39 20.09 -7.54
C GLN A 421 12.20 20.82 -8.16
N LYS A 422 12.09 20.77 -9.50
CA LYS A 422 10.89 21.21 -10.21
C LYS A 422 9.83 20.11 -10.20
N TRP A 423 8.60 20.54 -9.91
CA TRP A 423 7.38 19.76 -9.92
C TRP A 423 6.43 20.36 -10.95
N TYR A 424 6.10 19.57 -11.97
CA TYR A 424 5.23 19.95 -13.06
C TYR A 424 3.81 19.49 -12.77
N LEU A 425 2.81 20.33 -13.03
CA LEU A 425 1.42 19.95 -12.84
C LEU A 425 1.02 18.84 -13.82
N ASP A 426 0.45 17.74 -13.33
CA ASP A 426 0.07 16.58 -14.15
C ASP A 426 -1.29 16.80 -14.85
N ASN A 427 -1.37 17.85 -15.68
CA ASN A 427 -2.59 18.23 -16.42
C ASN A 427 -2.52 17.95 -17.92
N GLY A 428 -1.70 16.99 -18.37
CA GLY A 428 -1.73 16.60 -19.79
C GLY A 428 -1.13 17.60 -20.77
N GLN A 429 -0.11 18.38 -20.37
CA GLN A 429 0.43 19.47 -21.19
C GLN A 429 0.91 19.01 -22.59
N ASP A 430 1.49 17.82 -22.68
CA ASP A 430 1.98 17.19 -23.91
C ASP A 430 0.98 16.17 -24.49
N GLY A 431 -0.26 16.17 -23.98
CA GLY A 431 -1.29 15.20 -24.31
C GLY A 431 -1.26 13.93 -23.47
N LYS A 432 -0.34 13.79 -22.51
CA LYS A 432 -0.21 12.60 -21.65
C LYS A 432 -0.14 12.97 -20.17
N GLN A 433 -0.62 12.06 -19.32
CA GLN A 433 -0.43 12.09 -17.88
C GLN A 433 0.81 11.26 -17.52
N HIS A 434 1.62 11.74 -16.58
CA HIS A 434 2.94 11.15 -16.31
C HIS A 434 2.97 10.24 -15.09
N VAL A 435 2.24 10.59 -14.04
CA VAL A 435 2.22 9.85 -12.77
C VAL A 435 0.80 9.63 -12.27
N PHE A 436 -0.08 10.62 -12.40
CA PHE A 436 -1.41 10.61 -11.82
C PHE A 436 -2.50 10.79 -12.88
N GLU A 437 -3.69 10.25 -12.62
CA GLU A 437 -4.88 10.48 -13.44
C GLU A 437 -5.43 11.90 -13.21
N GLY A 438 -4.74 12.90 -13.77
CA GLY A 438 -5.16 14.30 -13.81
C GLY A 438 -4.55 15.15 -12.71
N PRO A 439 -4.72 16.48 -12.78
CA PRO A 439 -4.09 17.40 -11.84
C PRO A 439 -4.72 17.37 -10.45
N PHE A 440 -5.89 16.73 -10.29
CA PHE A 440 -6.60 16.63 -9.03
C PHE A 440 -7.06 15.20 -8.72
N THR A 441 -7.01 14.85 -7.43
CA THR A 441 -7.68 13.67 -6.86
C THR A 441 -8.49 14.11 -5.65
N GLN A 442 -9.75 13.67 -5.53
CA GLN A 442 -10.56 13.92 -4.34
C GLN A 442 -10.27 12.88 -3.26
N TRP A 443 -10.19 13.37 -2.02
CA TRP A 443 -9.90 12.64 -0.79
C TRP A 443 -10.91 13.01 0.32
N GLY A 444 -10.88 12.26 1.41
CA GLY A 444 -11.54 12.65 2.67
C GLY A 444 -10.75 13.74 3.41
N VAL A 445 -11.41 14.47 4.30
CA VAL A 445 -10.78 15.56 5.08
C VAL A 445 -9.68 15.09 6.03
N THR A 446 -9.73 13.83 6.45
CA THR A 446 -8.72 13.22 7.32
C THR A 446 -7.60 12.53 6.58
N ASP A 447 -7.66 12.46 5.24
CA ASP A 447 -6.58 11.86 4.48
C ASP A 447 -5.31 12.69 4.57
N ASN A 448 -4.22 11.99 4.83
CA ASN A 448 -2.90 12.55 5.04
C ASN A 448 -1.83 11.51 4.64
N TRP A 449 -0.54 11.84 4.80
CA TRP A 449 0.56 10.91 4.51
C TRP A 449 0.36 9.52 5.12
N SER A 450 -0.11 9.45 6.37
CA SER A 450 -0.29 8.18 7.08
C SER A 450 -1.33 7.30 6.40
N THR A 451 -2.44 7.85 5.90
CA THR A 451 -3.49 7.07 5.25
C THR A 451 -3.14 6.78 3.79
N VAL A 452 -2.70 7.80 3.04
CA VAL A 452 -2.46 7.71 1.59
C VAL A 452 -1.15 7.00 1.26
N SER A 453 -0.01 7.54 1.72
CA SER A 453 1.31 6.95 1.45
C SER A 453 1.55 5.71 2.28
N ASN A 454 1.23 5.80 3.58
CA ASN A 454 1.57 4.74 4.51
C ASN A 454 0.53 3.63 4.59
N GLY A 455 -0.69 3.81 4.08
CA GLY A 455 -1.75 2.80 4.15
C GLY A 455 -2.22 2.50 5.58
N GLN A 456 -2.04 3.43 6.52
CA GLN A 456 -2.59 3.30 7.86
C GLN A 456 -4.13 3.38 7.81
N PRO A 457 -4.83 2.74 8.76
CA PRO A 457 -6.28 2.79 8.82
C PRO A 457 -6.84 4.22 8.85
N ASN A 458 -7.86 4.47 8.04
CA ASN A 458 -8.72 5.65 8.13
C ASN A 458 -10.14 5.17 8.48
N ILE A 459 -10.66 5.60 9.64
CA ILE A 459 -11.98 5.23 10.15
C ILE A 459 -13.09 6.19 9.73
N GLU A 460 -12.73 7.30 9.08
CA GLU A 460 -13.68 8.21 8.47
C GLU A 460 -14.04 7.76 7.05
N GLN A 461 -14.93 8.49 6.39
CA GLN A 461 -15.37 8.16 5.04
C GLN A 461 -14.18 8.15 4.07
N GLN A 462 -13.80 6.95 3.60
CA GLN A 462 -12.76 6.82 2.58
C GLN A 462 -13.29 7.30 1.23
N ILE A 463 -12.69 8.37 0.73
CA ILE A 463 -12.99 8.94 -0.58
C ILE A 463 -11.69 8.88 -1.38
N HIS A 464 -11.77 8.32 -2.58
CA HIS A 464 -10.67 8.31 -3.53
C HIS A 464 -11.27 8.40 -4.93
N TRP A 465 -11.19 9.59 -5.53
CA TRP A 465 -11.67 9.79 -6.89
C TRP A 465 -10.69 10.62 -7.71
N GLU A 466 -10.03 9.96 -8.65
CA GLU A 466 -9.16 10.58 -9.63
C GLU A 466 -9.98 11.30 -10.70
N MET A 467 -9.61 12.56 -11.00
CA MET A 467 -10.38 13.41 -11.91
C MET A 467 -10.06 13.15 -13.40
N GLY A 468 -8.98 12.45 -13.74
CA GLY A 468 -8.71 12.04 -15.13
C GLY A 468 -8.73 13.19 -16.14
N THR A 469 -9.33 12.96 -17.32
CA THR A 469 -9.39 13.95 -18.43
C THR A 469 -10.73 14.67 -18.56
N ASP A 470 -11.82 14.10 -18.01
CA ASP A 470 -13.21 14.47 -18.34
C ASP A 470 -13.96 15.17 -17.19
N ASN A 471 -13.28 15.54 -16.10
CA ASN A 471 -13.91 16.07 -14.88
C ASN A 471 -13.89 17.61 -14.78
N GLY A 472 -14.35 18.31 -15.81
CA GLY A 472 -14.40 19.78 -15.84
C GLY A 472 -15.27 20.44 -14.76
N TRP A 473 -16.06 19.68 -14.00
CA TRP A 473 -16.88 20.20 -12.89
C TRP A 473 -16.06 20.78 -11.73
N ILE A 474 -14.82 20.31 -11.54
CA ILE A 474 -13.88 20.89 -10.55
C ILE A 474 -13.27 22.22 -11.04
N GLY A 475 -13.56 22.61 -12.28
CA GLY A 475 -13.25 23.92 -12.85
C GLY A 475 -11.95 23.99 -13.67
N TYR A 476 -11.24 22.88 -13.88
CA TYR A 476 -10.07 22.81 -14.76
C TYR A 476 -10.41 22.36 -16.17
N THR A 477 -9.51 22.67 -17.10
CA THR A 477 -9.52 22.16 -18.47
C THR A 477 -8.28 21.28 -18.67
N TYR A 478 -8.45 20.04 -19.12
CA TYR A 478 -7.34 19.14 -19.44
C TYR A 478 -6.48 19.69 -20.58
N GLY A 479 -5.15 19.57 -20.46
CA GLY A 479 -4.17 20.07 -21.44
C GLY A 479 -4.02 21.60 -21.45
N LYS A 480 -4.62 22.31 -20.50
CA LYS A 480 -4.53 23.76 -20.32
C LYS A 480 -3.98 24.07 -18.93
N ASP A 481 -3.52 25.29 -18.71
CA ASP A 481 -3.11 25.75 -17.38
C ASP A 481 -2.04 24.84 -16.73
N TYR A 482 -0.80 25.04 -17.16
CA TYR A 482 0.33 24.19 -16.83
C TYR A 482 1.52 25.04 -16.36
N GLY A 483 2.59 24.39 -15.93
CA GLY A 483 3.73 25.10 -15.36
C GLY A 483 4.60 24.20 -14.50
N TYR A 484 5.49 24.83 -13.74
CA TYR A 484 6.26 24.13 -12.71
C TYR A 484 6.38 24.95 -11.43
N MET A 485 6.47 24.25 -10.31
CA MET A 485 6.85 24.75 -9.00
C MET A 485 8.24 24.21 -8.66
N GLU A 486 9.22 25.08 -8.48
CA GLU A 486 10.57 24.75 -8.05
C GLU A 486 10.72 25.01 -6.55
N LEU A 487 10.84 23.94 -5.76
CA LEU A 487 11.13 24.02 -4.33
C LEU A 487 12.65 23.92 -4.12
N LYS A 488 13.22 24.82 -3.34
CA LYS A 488 14.66 24.84 -3.02
C LYS A 488 14.91 24.51 -1.56
N GLU A 489 16.06 23.92 -1.29
CA GLU A 489 16.48 23.52 0.06
C GLU A 489 16.58 24.71 1.03
N ASP A 490 16.83 25.92 0.52
CA ASP A 490 16.88 27.17 1.32
C ASP A 490 15.48 27.72 1.72
N GLY A 491 14.42 26.97 1.43
CA GLY A 491 13.03 27.35 1.71
C GLY A 491 12.44 28.34 0.69
N THR A 492 13.07 28.56 -0.45
CA THR A 492 12.53 29.36 -1.55
C THR A 492 11.68 28.52 -2.49
N VAL A 493 10.51 29.03 -2.89
CA VAL A 493 9.68 28.44 -3.95
C VAL A 493 9.60 29.40 -5.13
N ASN A 494 9.79 28.90 -6.34
CA ASN A 494 9.53 29.65 -7.58
C ASN A 494 8.43 28.95 -8.37
N ILE A 495 7.40 29.69 -8.78
CA ILE A 495 6.28 29.13 -9.55
C ILE A 495 6.25 29.82 -10.90
N HIS A 496 6.32 29.02 -11.96
CA HIS A 496 6.08 29.44 -13.33
C HIS A 496 4.77 28.82 -13.79
N ARG A 497 3.79 29.65 -14.15
CA ARG A 497 2.47 29.19 -14.60
C ARG A 497 2.15 29.82 -15.96
N ILE A 498 1.55 29.01 -16.82
CA ILE A 498 1.00 29.40 -18.11
C ILE A 498 -0.49 29.10 -18.05
N ALA A 499 -1.29 30.13 -17.80
CA ALA A 499 -2.73 30.00 -17.65
C ALA A 499 -3.42 29.51 -18.93
N GLU A 500 -4.68 29.11 -18.82
CA GLU A 500 -5.49 28.63 -19.95
C GLU A 500 -5.57 29.61 -21.13
N ASP A 501 -5.53 30.92 -20.86
CA ASP A 501 -5.53 31.98 -21.89
C ASP A 501 -4.14 32.29 -22.47
N GLY A 502 -3.11 31.57 -22.02
CA GLY A 502 -1.71 31.76 -22.41
C GLY A 502 -0.95 32.81 -21.62
N THR A 503 -1.57 33.44 -20.61
CA THR A 503 -0.88 34.38 -19.72
C THR A 503 0.20 33.67 -18.92
N VAL A 504 1.41 34.23 -18.91
CA VAL A 504 2.56 33.70 -18.19
C VAL A 504 2.78 34.50 -16.91
N THR A 505 2.87 33.83 -15.77
CA THR A 505 3.16 34.42 -14.46
C THR A 505 4.34 33.70 -13.80
N ASP A 506 5.25 34.50 -13.22
CA ASP A 506 6.36 34.03 -12.41
C ASP A 506 6.26 34.63 -11.00
N GLU A 507 6.22 33.77 -9.99
CA GLU A 507 6.10 34.16 -8.58
C GLU A 507 7.21 33.52 -7.75
N THR A 508 7.71 34.23 -6.74
CA THR A 508 8.69 33.73 -5.78
C THR A 508 8.19 33.93 -4.36
N GLY A 509 8.20 32.86 -3.58
CA GLY A 509 7.76 32.85 -2.19
C GLY A 509 8.71 32.07 -1.28
N LYS A 510 8.22 31.75 -0.09
CA LYS A 510 8.88 30.97 0.95
C LYS A 510 8.01 29.82 1.43
N PHE A 511 8.67 28.74 1.85
CA PHE A 511 8.02 27.62 2.48
C PHE A 511 8.85 27.01 3.62
N THR A 512 8.19 26.28 4.51
CA THR A 512 8.81 25.41 5.50
C THR A 512 8.15 24.02 5.47
N ILE A 513 8.86 22.99 5.98
CA ILE A 513 8.36 21.62 6.05
C ILE A 513 8.31 21.18 7.50
N ASP A 514 7.12 20.82 7.96
CA ASP A 514 6.92 20.07 9.20
C ASP A 514 7.07 18.57 8.87
N GLU A 515 8.24 18.02 9.14
CA GLU A 515 8.54 16.61 8.89
C GLU A 515 7.79 15.66 9.82
N ALA A 516 7.33 16.10 11.00
CA ALA A 516 6.58 15.23 11.88
C ALA A 516 5.18 14.99 11.33
N ASN A 517 4.52 16.08 10.92
CA ASN A 517 3.14 16.05 10.43
C ASN A 517 3.01 15.92 8.91
N LYS A 518 4.14 15.96 8.18
CA LYS A 518 4.20 15.92 6.70
C LYS A 518 3.42 17.08 6.06
N VAL A 519 3.61 18.28 6.61
CA VAL A 519 2.91 19.50 6.17
C VAL A 519 3.91 20.44 5.52
N ILE A 520 3.54 21.01 4.37
CA ILE A 520 4.20 22.18 3.79
C ILE A 520 3.46 23.44 4.22
N ASP A 521 4.18 24.41 4.75
CA ASP A 521 3.64 25.75 5.06
C ASP A 521 4.24 26.74 4.05
N ILE A 522 3.44 27.18 3.08
CA ILE A 522 3.86 27.99 1.91
C ILE A 522 3.15 29.35 1.91
N ASP A 523 3.87 30.44 1.65
CA ASP A 523 3.33 31.81 1.76
C ASP A 523 2.65 32.34 0.47
N ILE A 524 2.79 31.61 -0.64
CA ILE A 524 2.13 31.87 -1.92
C ILE A 524 1.32 30.64 -2.35
N ASP A 525 0.38 30.82 -3.27
CA ASP A 525 -0.44 29.73 -3.78
C ASP A 525 0.45 28.71 -4.51
N VAL A 526 0.29 27.42 -4.21
CA VAL A 526 0.94 26.34 -4.97
C VAL A 526 0.49 26.35 -6.44
N LEU A 527 1.33 25.84 -7.35
CA LEU A 527 0.97 25.71 -8.75
C LEU A 527 -0.30 24.89 -8.90
N CYS A 528 -1.34 25.48 -9.46
CA CYS A 528 -2.68 24.90 -9.51
C CYS A 528 -3.34 25.31 -10.83
N ALA A 529 -3.97 24.34 -11.52
CA ALA A 529 -4.87 24.68 -12.61
C ALA A 529 -6.08 25.48 -12.10
N ASN A 530 -6.75 26.22 -12.97
CA ASN A 530 -7.99 26.90 -12.65
C ASN A 530 -8.98 25.92 -12.00
N THR A 531 -9.52 26.33 -10.86
CA THR A 531 -10.48 25.56 -10.07
C THR A 531 -11.25 26.50 -9.17
N TRP A 532 -12.45 26.09 -8.75
CA TRP A 532 -13.24 26.83 -7.76
C TRP A 532 -12.72 26.65 -6.32
N ILE A 533 -11.78 25.73 -6.07
CA ILE A 533 -11.20 25.51 -4.74
C ILE A 533 -10.48 26.77 -4.26
N GLY A 534 -10.84 27.25 -3.06
CA GLY A 534 -10.38 28.55 -2.55
C GLY A 534 -8.94 28.56 -2.04
N THR A 535 -8.60 27.65 -1.11
CA THR A 535 -7.34 27.68 -0.37
C THR A 535 -6.23 26.94 -1.11
N LYS A 536 -5.12 27.63 -1.42
CA LYS A 536 -3.96 27.07 -2.14
C LYS A 536 -2.61 27.39 -1.49
N SER A 537 -2.62 28.02 -0.33
CA SER A 537 -1.43 28.45 0.42
C SER A 537 -1.63 28.25 1.92
N GLY A 538 -0.58 28.49 2.70
CA GLY A 538 -0.51 28.17 4.12
C GLY A 538 -0.12 26.71 4.36
N LYS A 539 -0.68 26.11 5.41
CA LYS A 539 -0.40 24.72 5.82
C LYS A 539 -1.21 23.73 5.00
N LEU A 540 -0.53 22.98 4.14
CA LEU A 540 -1.09 21.98 3.25
C LEU A 540 -0.46 20.61 3.55
N ASN A 541 -1.27 19.55 3.64
CA ASN A 541 -0.75 18.21 3.87
C ASN A 541 -0.06 17.67 2.61
N ILE A 542 1.09 17.03 2.77
CA ILE A 542 1.69 16.21 1.73
C ILE A 542 1.07 14.81 1.86
N LEU A 543 0.34 14.37 0.83
CA LEU A 543 -0.30 13.06 0.81
C LEU A 543 0.66 11.97 0.29
N SER A 544 1.47 12.33 -0.70
CA SER A 544 2.41 11.43 -1.38
C SER A 544 3.65 12.18 -1.88
N LEU A 545 4.81 11.52 -1.78
CA LEU A 545 6.09 12.00 -2.28
C LEU A 545 6.96 10.80 -2.68
N THR A 546 7.25 10.68 -3.97
CA THR A 546 8.16 9.70 -4.56
C THR A 546 9.22 10.39 -5.42
N ALA A 547 10.10 9.63 -6.07
CA ALA A 547 11.05 10.21 -7.02
C ALA A 547 10.36 10.84 -8.24
N ASP A 548 9.18 10.32 -8.59
CA ASP A 548 8.45 10.71 -9.80
C ASP A 548 7.27 11.61 -9.49
N GLY A 549 6.60 11.46 -8.35
CA GLY A 549 5.31 12.11 -8.05
C GLY A 549 5.24 12.84 -6.71
N LEU A 550 4.42 13.89 -6.65
CA LEU A 550 4.07 14.65 -5.45
C LEU A 550 2.57 14.94 -5.44
N GLN A 551 1.92 14.72 -4.29
CA GLN A 551 0.53 15.13 -4.05
C GLN A 551 0.45 16.06 -2.84
N ILE A 552 -0.09 17.27 -3.04
CA ILE A 552 -0.31 18.26 -1.97
C ILE A 552 -1.82 18.48 -1.81
N ALA A 553 -2.34 18.30 -0.60
CA ALA A 553 -3.76 18.47 -0.30
C ALA A 553 -4.15 19.95 -0.17
N LEU A 554 -5.20 20.33 -0.88
CA LEU A 554 -5.98 21.53 -0.73
C LEU A 554 -7.21 21.24 0.16
N PRO A 555 -7.39 21.96 1.27
CA PRO A 555 -8.54 21.76 2.15
C PRO A 555 -9.81 22.41 1.55
N ASP A 556 -10.96 21.70 1.59
CA ASP A 556 -12.25 22.21 1.14
C ASP A 556 -13.45 21.67 1.95
N GLY A 557 -13.78 22.33 3.06
CA GLY A 557 -14.96 21.99 3.87
C GLY A 557 -14.94 20.53 4.35
N ASP A 558 -15.92 19.75 3.89
CA ASP A 558 -16.08 18.33 4.23
C ASP A 558 -15.28 17.37 3.30
N TYR A 559 -14.52 17.91 2.33
CA TYR A 559 -13.66 17.15 1.42
C TYR A 559 -12.22 17.70 1.38
N GLY A 560 -11.29 16.87 0.90
CA GLY A 560 -9.93 17.28 0.53
C GLY A 560 -9.69 17.03 -0.96
N TYR A 561 -8.85 17.84 -1.60
CA TYR A 561 -8.43 17.60 -2.99
C TYR A 561 -6.91 17.67 -3.08
N SER A 562 -6.23 16.68 -3.63
CA SER A 562 -4.81 16.84 -3.92
C SER A 562 -4.61 17.57 -5.23
N LEU A 563 -3.54 18.36 -5.29
CA LEU A 563 -2.86 18.71 -6.53
C LEU A 563 -1.78 17.69 -6.82
N ASN A 564 -1.73 17.24 -8.07
CA ASN A 564 -0.89 16.14 -8.52
C ASN A 564 0.22 16.66 -9.43
N TYR A 565 1.47 16.31 -9.10
CA TYR A 565 2.66 16.79 -9.82
C TYR A 565 3.61 15.66 -10.18
N TYR A 566 4.30 15.78 -11.30
CA TYR A 566 5.42 14.92 -11.66
C TYR A 566 6.76 15.67 -11.58
N SER A 567 7.84 14.95 -11.29
CA SER A 567 9.17 15.53 -11.10
C SER A 567 9.84 15.93 -12.42
N GLN A 568 10.86 16.80 -12.37
CA GLN A 568 11.73 17.06 -13.50
C GLN A 568 12.38 15.78 -14.05
N ALA A 569 12.82 14.89 -13.17
CA ALA A 569 13.44 13.63 -13.59
C ALA A 569 12.44 12.77 -14.39
N LYS A 570 11.18 12.73 -13.96
CA LYS A 570 10.10 12.06 -14.68
C LYS A 570 9.80 12.74 -16.01
N ALA A 571 9.74 14.07 -16.04
CA ALA A 571 9.58 14.85 -17.28
C ALA A 571 10.70 14.54 -18.29
N ASP A 572 11.96 14.52 -17.83
CA ASP A 572 13.13 14.23 -18.67
C ASP A 572 13.15 12.76 -19.14
N ALA A 573 12.66 11.84 -18.30
CA ALA A 573 12.55 10.43 -18.64
C ALA A 573 11.50 10.20 -19.73
N ASP A 574 10.35 10.86 -19.65
CA ASP A 574 9.20 10.69 -20.56
C ASP A 574 9.30 11.54 -21.83
N ALA A 575 10.19 12.54 -21.85
CA ALA A 575 10.36 13.43 -22.99
C ALA A 575 10.53 12.64 -24.29
N GLN A 576 9.79 13.01 -25.32
CA GLN A 576 9.90 12.37 -26.63
C GLN A 576 11.22 12.76 -27.32
N VAL A 577 11.66 11.94 -28.27
CA VAL A 577 12.82 12.18 -29.15
C VAL A 577 12.30 12.67 -30.50
N PRO A 578 12.40 13.97 -30.81
CA PRO A 578 12.08 14.50 -32.13
C PRO A 578 13.03 13.95 -33.19
N VAL A 579 12.46 13.45 -34.28
CA VAL A 579 13.19 13.06 -35.49
C VAL A 579 13.04 14.18 -36.51
N LEU A 580 14.16 14.81 -36.86
CA LEU A 580 14.24 16.00 -37.69
C LEU A 580 14.95 15.69 -39.01
N LEU A 581 14.38 16.13 -40.12
CA LEU A 581 14.96 16.01 -41.45
C LEU A 581 15.61 17.34 -41.87
N ASN A 582 16.84 17.27 -42.35
CA ASN A 582 17.46 18.32 -43.16
C ASN A 582 17.60 17.82 -44.59
N ILE A 583 16.92 18.46 -45.55
CA ILE A 583 17.08 18.15 -46.97
C ILE A 583 17.03 19.43 -47.78
N ALA A 584 18.09 19.72 -48.55
CA ALA A 584 18.18 20.91 -49.39
C ALA A 584 18.89 20.61 -50.71
N ASP A 585 18.40 21.22 -51.79
CA ASP A 585 18.95 21.07 -53.14
C ASP A 585 20.00 22.13 -53.47
N SER A 586 20.60 22.06 -54.67
CA SER A 586 21.64 22.99 -55.14
C SER A 586 21.30 24.49 -55.05
N SER A 587 20.02 24.84 -54.99
CA SER A 587 19.55 26.22 -54.88
C SER A 587 19.43 26.74 -53.44
N TRP A 588 19.75 25.91 -52.44
CA TRP A 588 19.47 26.09 -51.02
C TRP A 588 17.98 26.05 -50.66
N ALA A 589 17.11 25.71 -51.63
CA ALA A 589 15.72 25.40 -51.35
C ALA A 589 15.62 24.03 -50.68
N GLY A 590 14.80 23.93 -49.64
CA GLY A 590 14.69 22.72 -48.84
C GLY A 590 14.02 22.93 -47.49
N SER A 591 14.08 21.89 -46.67
CA SER A 591 13.57 21.86 -45.31
C SER A 591 14.71 21.66 -44.32
N TRP A 592 14.71 22.44 -43.25
CA TRP A 592 15.74 22.43 -42.21
C TRP A 592 15.07 22.17 -40.86
N ASP A 593 15.61 21.22 -40.09
CA ASP A 593 15.05 20.72 -38.84
C ASP A 593 13.54 20.39 -38.93
N ALA A 594 13.12 19.83 -40.07
CA ALA A 594 11.71 19.51 -40.30
C ALA A 594 11.30 18.32 -39.43
N LEU A 595 10.37 18.55 -38.49
CA LEU A 595 9.86 17.51 -37.62
C LEU A 595 9.09 16.45 -38.44
N LEU A 596 9.63 15.23 -38.47
CA LEU A 596 8.95 14.08 -39.06
C LEU A 596 7.98 13.45 -38.03
N VAL A 597 8.49 13.19 -36.83
CA VAL A 597 7.74 12.61 -35.71
C VAL A 597 8.50 12.87 -34.41
N ALA A 598 7.81 12.82 -33.27
CA ALA A 598 8.44 12.74 -31.95
C ALA A 598 8.12 11.37 -31.34
N ILE A 599 9.15 10.56 -31.09
CA ILE A 599 9.00 9.16 -30.66
C ILE A 599 9.11 9.11 -29.14
N SER A 600 8.22 8.39 -28.48
CA SER A 600 8.33 8.19 -27.04
C SER A 600 9.50 7.27 -26.68
N PRO A 601 10.08 7.39 -25.47
CA PRO A 601 11.16 6.54 -24.99
C PRO A 601 10.89 5.03 -25.13
N GLU A 602 9.67 4.60 -24.82
CA GLU A 602 9.23 3.21 -24.88
C GLU A 602 9.15 2.64 -26.30
N ASP A 603 8.88 3.49 -27.28
CA ASP A 603 8.77 3.11 -28.71
C ASP A 603 10.06 3.41 -29.49
N LEU A 604 11.07 4.01 -28.86
CA LEU A 604 12.27 4.49 -29.56
C LEU A 604 13.07 3.35 -30.19
N ALA A 605 13.25 2.23 -29.50
CA ALA A 605 14.00 1.09 -30.02
C ALA A 605 13.16 0.28 -31.01
N GLY A 606 13.74 -0.11 -32.14
CA GLY A 606 13.08 -0.89 -33.18
C GLY A 606 13.12 -0.22 -34.55
N GLN A 607 12.36 -0.79 -35.49
CA GLN A 607 12.27 -0.27 -36.85
C GLN A 607 11.20 0.81 -36.97
N HIS A 608 11.56 1.92 -37.60
CA HIS A 608 10.73 3.08 -37.85
C HIS A 608 10.68 3.39 -39.34
N THR A 609 9.54 3.93 -39.79
CA THR A 609 9.39 4.48 -41.13
C THR A 609 8.96 5.94 -41.02
N PHE A 610 9.80 6.84 -41.51
CA PHE A 610 9.49 8.26 -41.54
C PHE A 610 9.12 8.69 -42.95
N VAL A 611 8.12 9.57 -43.04
CA VAL A 611 7.60 10.08 -44.30
C VAL A 611 7.73 11.59 -44.32
N PHE A 612 8.30 12.12 -45.39
CA PHE A 612 8.35 13.55 -45.67
C PHE A 612 7.67 13.84 -47.01
N GLU A 613 6.74 14.78 -47.01
CA GLU A 613 6.08 15.28 -48.22
C GLU A 613 6.77 16.58 -48.68
N GLY A 614 7.30 16.55 -49.90
CA GLY A 614 8.06 17.68 -50.44
C GLY A 614 8.77 17.31 -51.73
N THR A 615 9.72 18.15 -52.14
CA THR A 615 10.50 17.92 -53.37
C THR A 615 11.98 18.15 -53.12
N CYS A 616 12.82 17.43 -53.85
CA CYS A 616 14.25 17.69 -53.94
C CYS A 616 14.71 17.35 -55.34
N THR A 617 15.50 18.23 -55.96
CA THR A 617 15.98 18.03 -57.34
C THR A 617 17.34 17.35 -57.38
N ASP A 618 18.25 17.76 -56.49
CA ASP A 618 19.62 17.28 -56.35
C ASP A 618 20.18 17.63 -54.96
N ALA A 619 20.10 16.71 -54.00
CA ALA A 619 20.39 17.04 -52.61
C ALA A 619 21.86 17.49 -52.42
N MET A 620 22.09 18.67 -51.86
CA MET A 620 23.40 19.10 -51.34
C MET A 620 23.58 18.74 -49.86
N VAL A 621 22.47 18.66 -49.12
CA VAL A 621 22.40 18.28 -47.71
C VAL A 621 21.23 17.31 -47.54
N PHE A 622 21.49 16.19 -46.88
CA PHE A 622 20.52 15.18 -46.50
C PHE A 622 20.96 14.53 -45.17
N THR A 623 20.32 14.91 -44.07
CA THR A 623 20.57 14.35 -42.73
C THR A 623 19.28 14.02 -42.00
N LEU A 624 19.35 13.00 -41.15
CA LEU A 624 18.29 12.61 -40.23
C LEU A 624 18.82 12.75 -38.79
N ASP A 625 18.19 13.62 -38.01
CA ASP A 625 18.65 13.97 -36.67
C ASP A 625 17.65 13.49 -35.61
N PHE A 626 18.11 12.74 -34.62
CA PHE A 626 17.33 12.36 -33.44
C PHE A 626 17.70 13.29 -32.29
N ALA A 627 16.87 14.29 -32.04
CA ALA A 627 17.18 15.37 -31.11
C ALA A 627 17.25 14.88 -29.66
N GLY A 628 18.36 15.18 -28.99
CA GLY A 628 18.63 14.75 -27.60
C GLY A 628 18.96 13.27 -27.42
N MET A 629 18.88 12.45 -28.48
CA MET A 629 19.10 11.01 -28.39
C MET A 629 20.53 10.65 -28.00
N ALA A 630 21.55 11.31 -28.57
CA ALA A 630 22.95 11.01 -28.25
C ALA A 630 23.30 11.34 -26.79
N LYS A 631 22.64 12.36 -26.21
CA LYS A 631 22.79 12.71 -24.80
C LYS A 631 22.11 11.70 -23.86
N ARG A 632 20.90 11.24 -24.21
CA ARG A 632 20.08 10.36 -23.35
C ARG A 632 20.41 8.88 -23.50
N TYR A 633 20.80 8.46 -24.71
CA TYR A 633 21.14 7.10 -25.07
C TYR A 633 22.55 7.09 -25.71
N PRO A 634 23.62 7.27 -24.92
CA PRO A 634 24.98 7.42 -25.45
C PRO A 634 25.50 6.16 -26.16
N ASN A 635 24.89 5.00 -25.89
CA ASN A 635 25.22 3.73 -26.52
C ASN A 635 24.25 3.38 -27.66
N SER A 636 23.63 4.37 -28.30
CA SER A 636 22.69 4.13 -29.38
C SER A 636 23.38 3.94 -30.74
N PHE A 637 22.70 3.25 -31.65
CA PHE A 637 23.04 3.13 -33.06
C PHE A 637 21.78 3.21 -33.91
N VAL A 638 21.83 3.99 -34.99
CA VAL A 638 20.74 4.08 -35.97
C VAL A 638 21.24 3.55 -37.30
N ARG A 639 20.60 2.48 -37.78
CA ARG A 639 20.86 1.88 -39.09
C ARG A 639 19.78 2.29 -40.08
N ILE A 640 20.18 2.73 -41.27
CA ILE A 640 19.23 2.92 -42.38
C ILE A 640 19.00 1.57 -43.08
N ASP A 641 17.73 1.16 -43.16
CA ASP A 641 17.31 -0.10 -43.77
C ASP A 641 16.87 0.08 -45.23
N ASP A 642 16.15 1.17 -45.53
CA ASP A 642 15.67 1.49 -46.88
C ASP A 642 15.43 3.00 -47.04
N ILE A 643 15.55 3.49 -48.27
CA ILE A 643 15.20 4.87 -48.63
C ILE A 643 14.36 4.80 -49.90
N LYS A 644 13.18 5.42 -49.89
CA LYS A 644 12.29 5.45 -51.05
C LYS A 644 12.05 6.87 -51.51
N LEU A 645 12.17 7.07 -52.82
CA LEU A 645 11.85 8.30 -53.52
C LEU A 645 10.60 8.06 -54.36
N ASP A 646 9.53 8.82 -54.10
CA ASP A 646 8.22 8.67 -54.74
C ASP A 646 7.73 7.20 -54.77
N GLY A 647 7.94 6.49 -53.66
CA GLY A 647 7.54 5.08 -53.46
C GLY A 647 8.50 4.03 -54.02
N THR A 648 9.62 4.43 -54.63
CA THR A 648 10.62 3.52 -55.21
C THR A 648 11.90 3.49 -54.36
N SER A 649 12.29 2.30 -53.89
CA SER A 649 13.55 2.13 -53.14
C SER A 649 14.76 2.47 -54.01
N ILE A 650 15.72 3.20 -53.44
CA ILE A 650 16.99 3.53 -54.07
C ILE A 650 18.14 2.75 -53.45
N ARG A 651 19.22 2.55 -54.22
CA ARG A 651 20.45 1.91 -53.74
C ARG A 651 21.30 2.92 -52.99
N PHE A 652 21.95 2.48 -51.91
CA PHE A 652 22.92 3.28 -51.16
C PHE A 652 24.02 2.40 -50.53
N ASP A 653 25.20 2.97 -50.35
CA ASP A 653 26.34 2.38 -49.64
C ASP A 653 26.44 3.00 -48.24
N ALA A 654 25.83 2.36 -47.25
CA ALA A 654 25.79 2.84 -45.86
C ALA A 654 27.17 2.83 -45.16
N ASN A 655 28.19 2.17 -45.74
CA ASN A 655 29.57 2.29 -45.25
C ASN A 655 30.11 3.72 -45.43
N ARG A 656 29.46 4.55 -46.26
CA ARG A 656 29.86 5.94 -46.55
C ARG A 656 29.06 6.99 -45.76
N PHE A 657 28.09 6.58 -44.94
CA PHE A 657 27.37 7.48 -44.05
C PHE A 657 28.21 7.85 -42.83
N TYR A 658 27.78 8.90 -42.13
CA TYR A 658 28.35 9.31 -40.83
C TYR A 658 27.25 9.27 -39.76
N TYR A 659 27.59 8.77 -38.57
CA TYR A 659 26.66 8.46 -37.49
C TYR A 659 27.13 9.05 -36.16
N GLY A 660 26.22 9.61 -35.36
CA GLY A 660 26.48 10.02 -33.98
C GLY A 660 26.30 11.51 -33.72
N ASP A 661 26.86 12.02 -32.61
CA ASP A 661 26.80 13.44 -32.25
C ASP A 661 27.86 14.26 -33.02
N ILE A 662 27.64 14.40 -34.33
CA ILE A 662 28.57 15.02 -35.27
C ILE A 662 28.86 16.49 -34.90
N GLU A 663 27.88 17.19 -34.34
CA GLU A 663 27.97 18.63 -34.01
C GLU A 663 28.21 18.91 -32.52
N GLY A 664 28.26 17.88 -31.66
CA GLY A 664 28.45 18.03 -30.22
C GLY A 664 27.28 18.73 -29.51
N ASN A 665 26.07 18.65 -30.06
CA ASN A 665 24.87 19.31 -29.54
C ASN A 665 23.86 18.32 -28.93
N GLY A 666 24.22 17.04 -28.81
CA GLY A 666 23.39 15.99 -28.25
C GLY A 666 22.38 15.37 -29.23
N LYS A 667 22.33 15.83 -30.49
CA LYS A 667 21.56 15.15 -31.56
C LYS A 667 22.33 13.91 -32.01
N TYR A 668 21.66 12.77 -32.14
CA TYR A 668 22.25 11.65 -32.90
C TYR A 668 21.92 11.87 -34.37
N ARG A 669 22.92 12.18 -35.20
CA ARG A 669 22.76 12.41 -36.63
C ARG A 669 23.12 11.16 -37.43
N VAL A 670 22.27 10.81 -38.39
CA VAL A 670 22.65 10.00 -39.56
C VAL A 670 22.82 10.96 -40.73
N GLN A 671 24.06 11.21 -41.12
CA GLN A 671 24.38 12.04 -42.27
C GLN A 671 24.47 11.15 -43.52
N LEU A 672 23.44 11.24 -44.36
CA LEU A 672 23.31 10.40 -45.56
C LEU A 672 24.08 10.99 -46.75
N PHE A 673 24.01 12.31 -46.94
CA PHE A 673 24.83 13.06 -47.89
C PHE A 673 24.96 14.50 -47.41
N ASN A 674 26.16 15.07 -47.36
CA ASN A 674 26.31 16.49 -46.98
C ASN A 674 27.62 17.06 -47.55
N ALA A 675 27.49 17.97 -48.53
CA ALA A 675 28.63 18.63 -49.15
C ALA A 675 29.41 19.56 -48.20
N TYR A 676 28.86 19.88 -47.03
CA TYR A 676 29.45 20.77 -46.02
C TYR A 676 29.62 20.10 -44.64
N GLY A 677 29.34 18.79 -44.56
CA GLY A 677 29.29 18.05 -43.31
C GLY A 677 30.54 17.21 -43.04
N ALA A 678 30.40 16.24 -42.15
CA ALA A 678 31.47 15.30 -41.82
C ALA A 678 31.97 14.58 -43.09
N GLY A 679 33.29 14.51 -43.29
CA GLY A 679 33.89 13.84 -44.44
C GLY A 679 33.91 14.62 -45.76
N SER A 680 33.29 15.81 -45.81
CA SER A 680 33.34 16.66 -47.01
C SER A 680 34.72 17.30 -47.19
N VAL A 681 35.12 17.49 -48.46
CA VAL A 681 36.36 18.17 -48.85
C VAL A 681 36.06 19.16 -49.96
N GLY A 682 36.34 20.45 -49.75
CA GLY A 682 36.15 21.47 -50.78
C GLY A 682 34.70 21.67 -51.23
N ASN A 683 33.75 21.58 -50.30
CA ASN A 683 32.31 21.63 -50.55
C ASN A 683 31.79 20.49 -51.45
N ALA A 684 32.40 19.31 -51.33
CA ALA A 684 31.99 18.11 -52.04
C ALA A 684 32.17 16.87 -51.17
N VAL A 685 31.32 15.87 -51.38
CA VAL A 685 31.48 14.52 -50.84
C VAL A 685 32.47 13.78 -51.74
N PRO A 686 33.64 13.33 -51.22
CA PRO A 686 34.68 12.71 -52.05
C PRO A 686 34.20 11.48 -52.82
N LEU A 687 33.34 10.67 -52.22
CA LEU A 687 32.76 9.48 -52.82
C LEU A 687 31.29 9.37 -52.41
N SER A 688 30.38 9.45 -53.39
CA SER A 688 28.94 9.46 -53.11
C SER A 688 28.46 8.16 -52.46
N PRO A 689 27.60 8.20 -51.43
CA PRO A 689 26.88 7.03 -50.94
C PRO A 689 25.81 6.49 -51.90
N PHE A 690 25.40 7.25 -52.91
CA PHE A 690 24.28 6.94 -53.81
C PHE A 690 24.69 6.70 -55.26
N SER A 691 26.00 6.74 -55.56
CA SER A 691 26.54 6.44 -56.89
C SER A 691 28.04 6.07 -56.84
N ASN A 692 28.62 5.76 -58.01
CA ASN A 692 30.07 5.59 -58.18
C ASN A 692 30.80 6.90 -58.55
N VAL A 693 30.14 8.04 -58.41
CA VAL A 693 30.70 9.34 -58.80
C VAL A 693 31.48 9.97 -57.63
N GLU A 694 32.65 10.51 -57.97
CA GLU A 694 33.54 11.19 -57.02
C GLU A 694 33.27 12.70 -56.95
N ASN A 695 33.66 13.31 -55.83
CA ASN A 695 33.68 14.76 -55.60
C ASN A 695 32.35 15.45 -55.94
N GLN A 696 31.25 14.92 -55.42
CA GLN A 696 29.90 15.43 -55.65
C GLN A 696 29.56 16.59 -54.69
N GLY A 697 29.27 17.78 -55.23
CA GLY A 697 28.72 18.91 -54.47
C GLY A 697 27.20 18.83 -54.26
N THR A 698 26.51 18.09 -55.13
CA THR A 698 25.08 17.75 -55.05
C THR A 698 24.92 16.30 -55.46
N GLU A 699 23.83 15.64 -55.05
CA GLU A 699 23.55 14.25 -55.35
C GLU A 699 22.28 14.12 -56.22
N PRO A 700 22.42 13.98 -57.55
CA PRO A 700 21.29 13.85 -58.46
C PRO A 700 20.48 12.57 -58.25
N ALA A 701 21.03 11.52 -57.62
CA ALA A 701 20.28 10.31 -57.28
C ALA A 701 19.18 10.58 -56.24
N ILE A 702 19.30 11.67 -55.46
CA ILE A 702 18.28 12.12 -54.51
C ILE A 702 17.36 13.13 -55.22
N HIS A 703 16.48 12.59 -56.06
CA HIS A 703 15.47 13.33 -56.81
C HIS A 703 14.07 12.77 -56.53
N PHE A 704 13.18 13.58 -55.96
CA PHE A 704 11.78 13.21 -55.73
C PHE A 704 10.86 14.43 -55.86
N LYS A 705 9.60 14.18 -56.23
CA LYS A 705 8.62 15.23 -56.55
C LYS A 705 7.46 15.32 -55.57
N GLU A 706 7.25 14.30 -54.76
CA GLU A 706 6.14 14.25 -53.83
C GLU A 706 6.56 13.73 -52.47
N LYS A 707 7.33 12.63 -52.43
CA LYS A 707 7.52 11.87 -51.20
C LYS A 707 8.92 11.31 -51.02
N LEU A 708 9.45 11.45 -49.82
CA LEU A 708 10.62 10.75 -49.30
C LEU A 708 10.17 9.84 -48.15
N GLU A 709 10.56 8.57 -48.18
CA GLU A 709 10.40 7.64 -47.06
C GLU A 709 11.77 7.12 -46.61
N ILE A 710 12.02 7.11 -45.30
CA ILE A 710 13.25 6.58 -44.70
C ILE A 710 12.85 5.49 -43.71
N VAL A 711 13.32 4.27 -43.94
CA VAL A 711 13.17 3.16 -43.01
C VAL A 711 14.49 3.03 -42.25
N CYS A 712 14.44 3.05 -40.92
CA CYS A 712 15.62 2.85 -40.10
C CYS A 712 15.33 1.96 -38.89
N THR A 713 16.35 1.27 -38.39
CA THR A 713 16.31 0.56 -37.11
C THR A 713 17.12 1.35 -36.09
N VAL A 714 16.48 1.71 -34.98
CA VAL A 714 17.10 2.37 -33.82
C VAL A 714 17.41 1.32 -32.77
N ILE A 715 18.64 1.32 -32.29
CA ILE A 715 19.14 0.47 -31.20
C ILE A 715 19.61 1.39 -30.10
N THR A 716 19.12 1.22 -28.87
CA THR A 716 19.40 2.14 -27.75
C THR A 716 20.38 1.57 -26.72
N ASP A 717 20.69 0.27 -26.80
CA ASP A 717 21.45 -0.49 -25.81
C ASP A 717 22.80 -1.01 -26.32
N GLY A 718 23.24 -0.59 -27.51
CA GLY A 718 24.60 -0.83 -27.97
C GLY A 718 24.91 -0.16 -29.32
N THR A 719 26.21 0.06 -29.55
CA THR A 719 26.69 0.87 -30.67
C THR A 719 27.11 0.05 -31.88
N GLY A 720 27.19 -1.28 -31.75
CA GLY A 720 27.79 -2.19 -32.74
C GLY A 720 29.32 -2.10 -32.84
N ALA A 721 29.95 -1.12 -32.20
CA ALA A 721 31.41 -1.06 -32.13
C ALA A 721 31.94 -2.00 -31.04
N GLY A 722 33.09 -2.62 -31.28
CA GLY A 722 33.72 -3.49 -30.30
C GLY A 722 34.47 -4.67 -30.93
N ILE A 723 34.92 -5.58 -30.06
CA ILE A 723 35.64 -6.78 -30.45
C ILE A 723 34.67 -7.95 -30.63
N TYR A 724 34.73 -8.59 -31.79
CA TYR A 724 33.93 -9.74 -32.16
C TYR A 724 34.80 -10.97 -32.37
N THR A 725 34.22 -12.14 -32.08
CA THR A 725 34.92 -13.43 -32.16
C THR A 725 34.26 -14.30 -33.23
N PRO A 726 34.98 -14.65 -34.31
CA PRO A 726 34.53 -15.66 -35.26
C PRO A 726 34.84 -17.05 -34.72
N ASN A 727 33.80 -17.84 -34.52
CA ASN A 727 33.89 -19.19 -33.99
C ASN A 727 33.72 -20.21 -35.12
N LEU A 728 34.74 -21.04 -35.33
CA LEU A 728 34.60 -22.26 -36.12
C LEU A 728 33.76 -23.27 -35.32
N VAL A 729 32.70 -23.74 -35.95
CA VAL A 729 31.88 -24.85 -35.49
C VAL A 729 32.08 -26.00 -36.47
N THR A 730 32.54 -27.15 -35.99
CA THR A 730 32.55 -28.39 -36.78
C THR A 730 32.12 -29.59 -35.94
N VAL A 731 31.21 -30.41 -36.48
CA VAL A 731 30.55 -31.53 -35.79
C VAL A 731 30.66 -32.78 -36.65
N ASN A 732 31.23 -33.85 -36.10
CA ASN A 732 31.34 -35.14 -36.77
C ASN A 732 30.01 -35.96 -36.65
N PRO A 733 29.87 -37.08 -37.38
CA PRO A 733 28.63 -37.89 -37.36
C PRO A 733 28.31 -38.54 -36.02
N ASP A 734 29.32 -38.71 -35.14
CA ASP A 734 29.18 -39.27 -33.79
C ASP A 734 28.94 -38.18 -32.73
N TRP A 735 28.60 -36.95 -33.15
CA TRP A 735 28.37 -35.78 -32.30
C TRP A 735 29.59 -35.27 -31.52
N GLY A 736 30.80 -35.75 -31.84
CA GLY A 736 32.05 -35.10 -31.48
C GLY A 736 32.13 -33.72 -32.14
N SER A 737 32.40 -32.69 -31.37
CA SER A 737 32.20 -31.31 -31.82
C SER A 737 33.20 -30.32 -31.23
N ALA A 738 33.55 -29.33 -32.04
CA ALA A 738 34.19 -28.08 -31.63
C ALA A 738 33.15 -26.97 -31.67
N TRP A 739 32.41 -26.79 -30.57
CA TRP A 739 31.49 -25.65 -30.44
C TRP A 739 32.29 -24.43 -29.94
N GLY A 740 32.42 -23.39 -30.77
CA GLY A 740 33.04 -22.15 -30.32
C GLY A 740 34.57 -22.12 -30.41
N TYR A 741 35.20 -22.90 -31.29
CA TYR A 741 36.66 -22.87 -31.43
C TYR A 741 37.08 -21.71 -32.33
N ASN A 742 37.93 -20.80 -31.85
CA ASN A 742 38.38 -19.63 -32.62
C ASN A 742 39.90 -19.50 -32.73
N ALA A 743 40.70 -20.37 -32.09
CA ALA A 743 42.16 -20.24 -32.02
C ALA A 743 42.66 -18.86 -31.51
N GLY A 744 41.87 -18.16 -30.68
CA GLY A 744 42.17 -16.81 -30.21
C GLY A 744 41.92 -15.69 -31.24
N ALA A 745 41.30 -16.01 -32.38
CA ALA A 745 40.94 -15.04 -33.40
C ALA A 745 39.85 -14.06 -32.93
N THR A 746 40.04 -12.78 -33.28
CA THR A 746 39.08 -11.69 -33.06
C THR A 746 39.22 -10.63 -34.16
N PHE A 747 38.15 -9.91 -34.50
CA PHE A 747 38.21 -8.65 -35.26
C PHE A 747 37.55 -7.52 -34.47
N GLU A 748 37.85 -6.28 -34.84
CA GLU A 748 37.21 -5.10 -34.29
C GLU A 748 36.26 -4.49 -35.33
N VAL A 749 35.05 -4.18 -34.90
CA VAL A 749 34.23 -3.14 -35.54
C VAL A 749 34.62 -1.82 -34.90
N LYS A 750 35.46 -1.06 -35.60
CA LYS A 750 36.00 0.20 -35.11
C LYS A 750 35.04 1.33 -35.46
N TYR A 751 34.66 2.13 -34.45
CA TYR A 751 33.94 3.38 -34.64
C TYR A 751 34.89 4.56 -34.42
N GLU A 752 35.20 5.29 -35.49
CA GLU A 752 36.12 6.43 -35.46
C GLU A 752 35.68 7.45 -36.51
N ASN A 753 35.81 8.75 -36.20
CA ASN A 753 35.40 9.84 -37.09
C ASN A 753 33.95 9.70 -37.59
N PHE A 754 33.05 9.25 -36.71
CA PHE A 754 31.62 9.02 -36.99
C PHE A 754 31.33 7.92 -38.03
N GLN A 755 32.29 7.05 -38.32
CA GLN A 755 32.10 5.94 -39.26
C GLN A 755 32.48 4.60 -38.63
N TYR A 756 31.89 3.53 -39.16
CA TYR A 756 32.17 2.16 -38.75
C TYR A 756 33.06 1.47 -39.79
N SER A 757 34.06 0.72 -39.33
CA SER A 757 35.00 0.00 -40.18
C SER A 757 35.42 -1.33 -39.56
N LEU A 758 35.87 -2.27 -40.40
CA LEU A 758 36.44 -3.54 -39.94
C LEU A 758 37.96 -3.41 -39.79
N VAL A 759 38.51 -3.92 -38.69
CA VAL A 759 39.94 -4.06 -38.46
C VAL A 759 40.26 -5.53 -38.20
N ALA A 760 41.34 -6.02 -38.82
CA ALA A 760 41.77 -7.42 -38.76
C ALA A 760 40.70 -8.41 -39.25
N SER A 761 40.15 -8.17 -40.44
CA SER A 761 39.02 -8.93 -40.99
C SER A 761 39.38 -10.24 -41.72
N GLN A 762 40.66 -10.57 -41.82
CA GLN A 762 41.16 -11.79 -42.45
C GLN A 762 41.54 -12.83 -41.40
N PHE A 763 41.12 -14.07 -41.61
CA PHE A 763 41.24 -15.14 -40.63
C PHE A 763 41.87 -16.40 -41.21
N ASP A 764 42.58 -17.10 -40.34
CA ASP A 764 43.23 -18.38 -40.60
C ASP A 764 43.10 -19.24 -39.33
N ILE A 765 42.03 -20.02 -39.24
CA ILE A 765 41.69 -20.81 -38.05
C ILE A 765 42.04 -22.26 -38.31
N LYS A 766 43.06 -22.76 -37.59
CA LYS A 766 43.46 -24.17 -37.59
C LYS A 766 42.95 -24.90 -36.36
N TYR A 767 42.13 -25.92 -36.56
CA TYR A 767 41.62 -26.84 -35.55
C TYR A 767 42.26 -28.22 -35.72
N GLU A 768 42.82 -28.78 -34.64
CA GLU A 768 43.52 -30.07 -34.65
C GLU A 768 42.67 -31.14 -33.93
N SER A 769 42.34 -32.23 -34.64
CA SER A 769 41.59 -33.37 -34.11
C SER A 769 41.74 -34.58 -35.03
N ALA A 770 41.58 -35.78 -34.47
CA ALA A 770 41.60 -37.05 -35.19
C ALA A 770 40.20 -37.66 -35.39
N ASP A 771 39.16 -37.04 -34.84
CA ASP A 771 37.82 -37.64 -34.71
C ASP A 771 36.90 -37.37 -35.92
N TYR A 772 37.42 -36.79 -37.01
CA TYR A 772 36.63 -36.29 -38.13
C TYR A 772 36.86 -37.07 -39.43
N ALA A 773 37.50 -38.24 -39.38
CA ALA A 773 37.80 -39.05 -40.57
C ALA A 773 36.55 -39.49 -41.34
N ALA A 774 35.39 -39.56 -40.66
CA ALA A 774 34.11 -39.92 -41.27
C ALA A 774 33.42 -38.75 -42.03
N GLY A 775 33.93 -37.52 -41.90
CA GLY A 775 33.30 -36.32 -42.44
C GLY A 775 32.69 -35.43 -41.36
N SER A 776 31.86 -34.50 -41.79
CA SER A 776 31.17 -33.53 -40.92
C SER A 776 29.67 -33.49 -41.22
N ILE A 777 28.84 -33.36 -40.19
CA ILE A 777 27.40 -33.07 -40.30
C ILE A 777 27.10 -31.57 -40.24
N MET A 778 27.97 -30.79 -39.58
CA MET A 778 27.89 -29.32 -39.51
C MET A 778 29.30 -28.72 -39.54
N THR A 779 29.59 -27.80 -40.46
CA THR A 779 30.81 -26.99 -40.48
C THR A 779 30.45 -25.56 -40.92
N PHE A 780 30.73 -24.57 -40.07
CA PHE A 780 30.49 -23.15 -40.36
C PHE A 780 31.29 -22.24 -39.44
N VAL A 781 31.43 -20.96 -39.82
CA VAL A 781 31.92 -19.91 -38.94
C VAL A 781 30.74 -19.08 -38.46
N GLU A 782 30.69 -18.77 -37.17
CA GLU A 782 29.63 -17.99 -36.55
C GLU A 782 30.19 -16.81 -35.73
N VAL A 783 29.56 -15.64 -35.85
CA VAL A 783 29.83 -14.48 -35.00
C VAL A 783 28.55 -14.08 -34.28
N ALA A 784 28.57 -14.13 -32.95
CA ALA A 784 27.42 -13.75 -32.14
C ALA A 784 27.17 -12.23 -32.18
N ASP A 785 25.90 -11.84 -32.08
CA ASP A 785 25.38 -10.49 -31.84
C ASP A 785 25.74 -9.39 -32.85
N ILE A 786 26.59 -9.66 -33.85
CA ILE A 786 26.97 -8.66 -34.86
C ILE A 786 25.84 -8.38 -35.85
N TYR A 787 25.01 -9.39 -36.15
CA TYR A 787 23.94 -9.29 -37.15
C TYR A 787 22.88 -8.24 -36.79
N LYS A 788 22.57 -8.09 -35.49
CA LYS A 788 21.55 -7.13 -35.06
C LYS A 788 21.94 -5.69 -35.42
N TYR A 789 23.24 -5.39 -35.47
CA TYR A 789 23.78 -4.11 -35.89
C TYR A 789 24.00 -4.06 -37.40
N PHE A 790 24.64 -5.07 -37.97
CA PHE A 790 25.15 -5.06 -39.34
C PHE A 790 24.62 -6.26 -40.15
N PRO A 791 23.34 -6.24 -40.57
CA PRO A 791 22.74 -7.32 -41.35
C PRO A 791 23.24 -7.39 -42.80
N GLY A 792 24.03 -6.41 -43.22
CA GLY A 792 24.75 -6.40 -44.48
C GLY A 792 26.19 -6.93 -44.37
N LEU A 793 26.60 -7.44 -43.20
CA LEU A 793 27.93 -8.02 -43.01
C LEU A 793 28.13 -9.17 -44.00
N HIS A 794 29.23 -9.12 -44.74
CA HIS A 794 29.55 -10.09 -45.79
C HIS A 794 30.96 -10.67 -45.58
N ALA A 795 31.08 -12.00 -45.69
CA ALA A 795 32.37 -12.68 -45.75
C ALA A 795 32.48 -13.67 -46.90
N THR A 796 33.71 -13.97 -47.30
CA THR A 796 34.03 -15.05 -48.25
C THR A 796 34.86 -16.12 -47.58
N LEU A 797 34.63 -17.38 -47.97
CA LEU A 797 35.60 -18.44 -47.74
C LEU A 797 36.74 -18.28 -48.76
N ASP A 798 37.96 -18.11 -48.27
CA ASP A 798 39.13 -17.89 -49.11
C ASP A 798 39.79 -19.23 -49.49
N ASN A 799 40.07 -20.07 -48.48
CA ASN A 799 40.65 -21.40 -48.67
C ASN A 799 40.21 -22.35 -47.54
N LEU A 800 40.20 -23.65 -47.82
CA LEU A 800 40.04 -24.72 -46.82
C LEU A 800 41.18 -25.72 -46.98
N TYR A 801 41.85 -26.10 -45.90
CA TYR A 801 42.82 -27.19 -45.90
C TYR A 801 42.38 -28.30 -44.93
N LEU A 802 42.48 -29.55 -45.38
CA LEU A 802 42.26 -30.75 -44.57
C LEU A 802 43.57 -31.55 -44.58
N ASP A 803 44.10 -31.85 -43.40
CA ASP A 803 45.38 -32.54 -43.21
C ASP A 803 46.54 -31.90 -44.00
N GLY A 804 46.55 -30.57 -44.05
CA GLY A 804 47.57 -29.77 -44.76
C GLY A 804 47.42 -29.75 -46.28
N LYS A 805 46.33 -30.28 -46.84
CA LYS A 805 46.03 -30.24 -48.28
C LYS A 805 44.85 -29.33 -48.58
N GLU A 806 45.02 -28.48 -49.56
CA GLU A 806 43.96 -27.57 -50.01
C GLU A 806 42.79 -28.35 -50.63
N VAL A 807 41.57 -27.95 -50.29
CA VAL A 807 40.32 -28.52 -50.77
C VAL A 807 39.67 -27.57 -51.76
N THR A 808 39.32 -28.08 -52.93
CA THR A 808 38.55 -27.33 -53.94
C THR A 808 37.07 -27.29 -53.56
N PHE A 809 36.43 -26.13 -53.71
CA PHE A 809 35.02 -25.95 -53.40
C PHE A 809 34.30 -25.08 -54.43
N ASP A 810 32.98 -25.21 -54.50
CA ASP A 810 32.10 -24.34 -55.27
C ASP A 810 31.71 -23.12 -54.43
N ALA A 811 32.39 -21.99 -54.66
CA ALA A 811 32.17 -20.75 -53.90
C ALA A 811 30.72 -20.25 -53.96
N SER A 812 29.97 -20.57 -55.03
CA SER A 812 28.56 -20.17 -55.15
C SER A 812 27.62 -20.91 -54.19
N LYS A 813 28.11 -21.98 -53.57
CA LYS A 813 27.38 -22.80 -52.60
C LYS A 813 27.83 -22.58 -51.16
N VAL A 814 28.86 -21.77 -50.93
CA VAL A 814 29.16 -21.30 -49.57
C VAL A 814 28.10 -20.27 -49.22
N LEU A 815 27.36 -20.53 -48.15
CA LEU A 815 26.25 -19.67 -47.77
C LEU A 815 26.75 -18.60 -46.80
N ASP A 816 26.82 -17.37 -47.28
CA ASP A 816 26.93 -16.18 -46.45
C ASP A 816 25.52 -15.82 -45.97
N ALA A 817 25.19 -16.18 -44.73
CA ALA A 817 23.87 -16.03 -44.16
C ALA A 817 23.90 -15.30 -42.83
N ASN A 818 22.78 -14.66 -42.57
CA ASN A 818 22.65 -13.64 -41.57
C ASN A 818 21.38 -13.99 -40.78
N GLU A 819 21.56 -14.80 -39.74
CA GLU A 819 20.50 -15.44 -38.95
C GLU A 819 20.38 -14.78 -37.58
N SER A 820 19.41 -13.89 -37.39
CA SER A 820 19.28 -13.14 -36.13
C SER A 820 19.34 -14.02 -34.87
N PRO A 821 20.23 -13.73 -33.90
CA PRO A 821 21.10 -12.54 -33.76
C PRO A 821 22.55 -12.70 -34.28
N LYS A 822 22.85 -13.76 -35.05
CA LYS A 822 24.19 -14.19 -35.42
C LYS A 822 24.51 -14.04 -36.91
N TYR A 823 25.76 -13.79 -37.21
CA TYR A 823 26.30 -13.94 -38.56
C TYR A 823 26.79 -15.38 -38.76
N ARG A 824 26.57 -15.97 -39.94
CA ARG A 824 27.06 -17.32 -40.29
C ARG A 824 27.64 -17.40 -41.70
N LEU A 825 28.89 -17.82 -41.81
CA LEU A 825 29.48 -18.33 -43.04
C LEU A 825 29.35 -19.87 -43.05
N GLU A 826 28.30 -20.38 -43.68
CA GLU A 826 27.92 -21.78 -43.66
C GLU A 826 28.56 -22.56 -44.82
N LEU A 827 29.40 -23.54 -44.47
CA LEU A 827 30.05 -24.45 -45.42
C LEU A 827 29.16 -25.70 -45.63
N TRP A 828 28.68 -26.28 -44.52
CA TRP A 828 27.71 -27.37 -44.50
C TRP A 828 26.92 -27.39 -43.20
N ASN A 829 25.63 -27.64 -43.25
CA ASN A 829 24.80 -27.87 -42.08
C ASN A 829 23.61 -28.74 -42.47
N CYS A 830 23.59 -30.00 -42.04
CA CYS A 830 22.48 -30.91 -42.34
C CYS A 830 21.14 -30.50 -41.70
N TYR A 831 21.14 -29.48 -40.82
CA TYR A 831 19.95 -28.85 -40.24
C TYR A 831 19.76 -27.39 -40.71
N GLY A 832 20.64 -26.89 -41.57
CA GLY A 832 20.66 -25.50 -42.04
C GLY A 832 20.33 -25.36 -43.54
N ALA A 833 20.48 -24.15 -44.05
CA ALA A 833 20.07 -23.82 -45.41
C ALA A 833 20.94 -24.47 -46.50
N THR A 834 22.18 -24.84 -46.20
CA THR A 834 23.04 -25.62 -47.12
C THR A 834 22.54 -27.06 -47.33
N LYS A 835 21.71 -27.61 -46.44
CA LYS A 835 21.03 -28.91 -46.66
C LYS A 835 20.22 -28.89 -47.96
N ASP A 836 19.47 -27.80 -48.16
CA ASP A 836 18.55 -27.63 -49.29
C ASP A 836 19.22 -27.00 -50.51
N LYS A 837 20.17 -26.09 -50.30
CA LYS A 837 20.91 -25.38 -51.36
C LYS A 837 22.08 -26.19 -51.94
N GLY A 838 22.47 -27.27 -51.27
CA GLY A 838 23.63 -28.11 -51.61
C GLY A 838 24.92 -27.63 -50.94
N CYS A 839 25.88 -28.55 -50.81
CA CYS A 839 27.18 -28.29 -50.20
C CYS A 839 28.22 -27.81 -51.22
N ALA A 840 29.11 -26.92 -50.80
CA ALA A 840 30.24 -26.44 -51.61
C ALA A 840 31.31 -27.51 -51.89
N PHE A 841 31.35 -28.60 -51.10
CA PHE A 841 32.45 -29.56 -51.10
C PHE A 841 32.09 -30.94 -51.67
N GLY A 842 30.80 -31.26 -51.85
CA GLY A 842 30.38 -32.59 -52.29
C GLY A 842 28.88 -32.83 -52.19
N THR A 843 28.49 -34.10 -52.31
CA THR A 843 27.10 -34.54 -52.13
C THR A 843 26.99 -35.27 -50.78
N PRO A 844 26.01 -34.95 -49.93
CA PRO A 844 25.88 -35.60 -48.63
C PRO A 844 25.55 -37.09 -48.75
N ASP A 845 26.20 -37.91 -47.91
CA ASP A 845 25.86 -39.31 -47.65
C ASP A 845 25.08 -39.38 -46.33
N GLY A 846 23.75 -39.45 -46.43
CA GLY A 846 22.88 -39.16 -45.29
C GLY A 846 22.97 -37.68 -44.91
N ASP A 847 23.35 -37.39 -43.67
CA ASP A 847 23.58 -36.03 -43.16
C ASP A 847 25.06 -35.59 -43.25
N VAL A 848 25.95 -36.48 -43.72
CA VAL A 848 27.41 -36.31 -43.63
C VAL A 848 28.01 -35.86 -44.95
N ILE A 849 28.89 -34.86 -44.93
CA ILE A 849 29.79 -34.55 -46.06
C ILE A 849 31.14 -35.20 -45.77
N LYS A 850 31.48 -36.25 -46.53
CA LYS A 850 32.74 -37.00 -46.38
C LYS A 850 33.94 -36.17 -46.83
N GLU A 851 33.73 -35.27 -47.76
CA GLU A 851 34.74 -34.36 -48.31
C GLU A 851 35.22 -33.32 -47.30
N LEU A 852 34.51 -33.15 -46.18
CA LEU A 852 34.94 -32.34 -45.03
C LEU A 852 35.69 -33.18 -43.96
N GLY A 853 35.99 -34.45 -44.23
CA GLY A 853 36.67 -35.34 -43.29
C GLY A 853 38.17 -35.12 -43.21
N PHE A 854 38.74 -35.18 -42.01
CA PHE A 854 40.17 -35.02 -41.74
C PHE A 854 40.64 -35.92 -40.59
N SER A 855 41.93 -36.25 -40.58
CA SER A 855 42.55 -37.17 -39.60
C SER A 855 43.51 -36.49 -38.62
N SER A 856 43.86 -35.22 -38.88
CA SER A 856 44.82 -34.45 -38.08
C SER A 856 44.38 -33.00 -37.86
N SER A 857 43.94 -32.28 -38.91
CA SER A 857 43.53 -30.89 -38.77
C SER A 857 42.65 -30.37 -39.90
N MET A 858 41.81 -29.39 -39.57
CA MET A 858 41.08 -28.52 -40.49
C MET A 858 41.58 -27.08 -40.34
N GLU A 859 41.94 -26.42 -41.44
CA GLU A 859 42.36 -25.02 -41.48
C GLU A 859 41.43 -24.24 -42.41
N VAL A 860 40.70 -23.27 -41.84
CA VAL A 860 39.67 -22.48 -42.53
C VAL A 860 40.16 -21.04 -42.66
N LYS A 861 40.31 -20.56 -43.90
CA LYS A 861 40.67 -19.17 -44.20
C LYS A 861 39.49 -18.42 -44.78
N PHE A 862 39.15 -17.27 -44.21
CA PHE A 862 38.00 -16.47 -44.62
C PHE A 862 38.23 -15.00 -44.31
N THR A 863 37.54 -14.13 -45.06
CA THR A 863 37.69 -12.67 -44.97
C THR A 863 36.33 -12.00 -44.86
N PHE A 864 36.14 -11.15 -43.86
CA PHE A 864 35.02 -10.18 -43.82
C PHE A 864 35.38 -8.94 -44.64
N HIS A 865 34.46 -8.51 -45.50
CA HIS A 865 34.70 -7.42 -46.46
C HIS A 865 34.09 -6.10 -46.03
N THR A 866 32.79 -6.08 -45.74
CA THR A 866 32.04 -4.85 -45.45
C THR A 866 30.99 -5.10 -44.37
N LEU A 867 30.66 -4.05 -43.61
CA LEU A 867 29.65 -4.09 -42.54
C LEU A 867 28.24 -3.92 -43.11
N PHE A 868 28.11 -3.09 -44.14
CA PHE A 868 26.86 -2.85 -44.84
C PHE A 868 26.95 -3.34 -46.27
N ALA A 869 25.80 -3.68 -46.86
CA ALA A 869 25.72 -4.11 -48.25
C ALA A 869 26.33 -3.06 -49.19
N VAL A 870 27.18 -3.51 -50.10
CA VAL A 870 27.76 -2.66 -51.15
C VAL A 870 26.89 -2.81 -52.41
N PRO A 871 26.22 -1.75 -52.86
CA PRO A 871 25.43 -1.80 -54.08
C PRO A 871 26.32 -1.89 -55.33
N GLU A 872 25.86 -2.67 -56.31
CA GLU A 872 26.36 -2.58 -57.69
C GLU A 872 25.72 -1.38 -58.39
N TRP A 873 26.53 -0.51 -58.99
CA TRP A 873 26.10 0.76 -59.61
C TRP A 873 25.85 0.65 -61.11
#